data_AF-A0A094E4A9-F1
#
_entry.id   AF-A0A094E4A9-F1
#
_cell.length_a   1.000
_cell.length_b   1.000
_cell.length_c   1.000
_cell.angle_alpha   90.00
_cell.angle_beta   90.00
_cell.angle_gamma   90.00
#
_symmetry.space_group_name_H-M   'P 1'
#
loop_
_entity.id
_entity.type
_entity.pdbx_description
1 polymer ?
#
loop_
_entity_poly.entity_id
_entity_poly.type
_entity_poly.pdbx_seq_one_letter_code
_entity_poly.pdbx_strand_id
1 'polypeptide(L)'
;MDLSQLPDITGLLVRPDNPPRDDIEGMDYPRCAALYNYLAQYSWLAEGRPLATLNENSTNFFTAFGAEAETLRQRLHPSLVAFLDTAMIPPSDSPDRFPPPLSIFAYGLPAPDGLIEEFVADLQDQPVDSLVRLSPVGLSGEGSGGGVIYHQCFHRVAVFMHLDYYDCGFPVEDHPDIWNPLETVLSHWIDLIQLGKVVASPHEEPALFDFEKIGPWEWRPYSEAQVTTCVGAWDRLCRAIEARISQLPNPPSLTGPISGIDADNPEPLVASTVLDAASVPDPSFARSFLTRARRPRFRYIAPGLLLPPADSSGFVAAQPFAVLPRSQHTAPPVCLFPAEGGDQRPIQLTRTTTPFLLLDYYSMSTDTLTPSRVSAGLYTAAVERNGLDTAEDGFRLLLPFTLNDGWDRSVGARRSDGELTDRGSFADLFQHGFKPFGGDYYRPQRLERLLDCWRKLVEKGVWSVGPKGVEGTIDTFKDAESDRWEDYYIPPTCPSTTPDENLWGFGQCLGMAMVVLVLFSALETYIEADISDQTPIATGTDEFPWRPPRSATIISVEEQSLGTSIHQRPRSSQNEAEHADMGQADASITGDTLGPSSLPAYERNYYDDRWCISLAAFNLVQTMLLSMAFVGADYAAHFHAIAVWTLYIKDVLGIFVTEVNWIFVYAPFSSFAITISNLWLYITQRRL
;
A
#
# COMPACT_ATOMS: atom_id res chain seq x y z
N MET A 1 11.72 1.05 33.66
CA MET A 1 12.89 0.87 32.78
C MET A 1 13.79 2.10 32.88
N ASP A 2 15.09 1.91 33.10
CA ASP A 2 16.07 3.01 33.14
C ASP A 2 16.68 3.21 31.75
N LEU A 3 16.12 4.16 30.99
CA LEU A 3 16.53 4.45 29.61
C LEU A 3 17.94 5.04 29.51
N SER A 4 18.55 5.49 30.61
CA SER A 4 19.90 6.06 30.60
C SER A 4 21.01 5.05 30.27
N GLN A 5 20.66 3.75 30.28
CA GLN A 5 21.56 2.66 29.90
C GLN A 5 21.67 2.46 28.39
N LEU A 6 20.73 3.01 27.61
CA LEU A 6 20.74 2.91 26.15
C LEU A 6 21.68 3.96 25.53
N PRO A 7 22.26 3.66 24.36
CA PRO A 7 23.11 4.63 23.67
C PRO A 7 22.30 5.83 23.21
N ASP A 8 22.92 7.02 23.24
CA ASP A 8 22.32 8.22 22.65
C ASP A 8 22.39 8.14 21.12
N ILE A 9 21.23 8.00 20.51
CA ILE A 9 21.03 7.91 19.07
C ILE A 9 20.47 9.20 18.46
N THR A 10 20.33 10.28 19.23
CA THR A 10 19.65 11.51 18.79
C THR A 10 20.29 12.07 17.52
N GLY A 11 21.62 12.07 17.44
CA GLY A 11 22.38 12.50 16.26
C GLY A 11 22.38 11.51 15.09
N LEU A 12 21.72 10.35 15.23
CA LEU A 12 21.61 9.32 14.19
C LEU A 12 20.19 9.22 13.62
N LEU A 13 19.18 9.78 14.29
CA LEU A 13 17.81 9.76 13.79
C LEU A 13 17.71 10.56 12.49
N VAL A 14 16.93 10.04 11.53
CA VAL A 14 16.59 10.75 10.30
C VAL A 14 15.65 11.89 10.63
N ARG A 15 16.12 13.11 10.37
CA ARG A 15 15.44 14.37 10.67
C ARG A 15 15.68 15.37 9.54
N PRO A 16 14.92 16.48 9.44
CA PRO A 16 15.18 17.52 8.43
C PRO A 16 16.62 18.06 8.48
N ASP A 17 17.19 18.18 9.68
CA ASP A 17 18.56 18.64 9.93
C ASP A 17 19.62 17.53 9.85
N ASN A 18 19.20 16.28 9.71
CA ASN A 18 20.06 15.10 9.56
C ASN A 18 19.40 14.09 8.60
N PRO A 19 19.26 14.43 7.31
CA PRO A 19 18.56 13.60 6.33
C PRO A 19 19.29 12.27 6.09
N PRO A 20 18.66 11.31 5.38
CA PRO A 20 19.34 10.11 4.92
C PRO A 20 20.53 10.47 4.02
N ARG A 21 21.55 9.62 4.01
CA ARG A 21 22.75 9.89 3.21
C ARG A 21 22.58 9.38 1.80
N ASP A 22 22.43 10.31 0.85
CA ASP A 22 22.45 10.00 -0.59
C ASP A 22 23.85 10.19 -1.22
N ASP A 23 24.86 10.56 -0.42
CA ASP A 23 26.24 10.85 -0.89
C ASP A 23 27.16 9.61 -0.92
N ILE A 24 26.65 8.44 -0.53
CA ILE A 24 27.41 7.20 -0.41
C ILE A 24 26.93 6.15 -1.41
N GLU A 25 27.86 5.32 -1.87
CA GLU A 25 27.54 4.11 -2.62
C GLU A 25 27.19 3.00 -1.62
N GLY A 26 25.93 2.57 -1.61
CA GLY A 26 25.46 1.55 -0.69
C GLY A 26 24.58 2.05 0.46
N MET A 27 24.30 1.14 1.37
CA MET A 27 23.62 1.41 2.64
C MET A 27 24.56 2.19 3.60
N ASP A 28 24.02 3.16 4.34
CA ASP A 28 24.69 3.79 5.49
C ASP A 28 24.78 2.82 6.67
N TYR A 29 25.56 1.74 6.48
CA TYR A 29 25.59 0.61 7.40
C TYR A 29 25.93 0.99 8.85
N PRO A 30 26.81 1.95 9.17
CA PRO A 30 27.09 2.32 10.55
C PRO A 30 25.86 2.93 11.23
N ARG A 31 25.14 3.81 10.52
CA ARG A 31 23.91 4.44 11.00
C ARG A 31 22.78 3.41 11.14
N CYS A 32 22.57 2.60 10.11
CA CYS A 32 21.57 1.53 10.11
C CYS A 32 21.80 0.53 11.24
N ALA A 33 23.03 0.03 11.41
CA ALA A 33 23.36 -0.93 12.46
C ALA A 33 23.19 -0.32 13.85
N ALA A 34 23.58 0.95 14.07
CA ALA A 34 23.38 1.62 15.35
C ALA A 34 21.89 1.77 15.71
N LEU A 35 21.04 2.16 14.76
CA LEU A 35 19.59 2.28 14.96
C LEU A 35 18.92 0.91 15.18
N TYR A 36 19.33 -0.12 14.42
CA TYR A 36 18.86 -1.49 14.59
C TYR A 36 19.24 -2.03 15.97
N ASN A 37 20.51 -1.87 16.36
CA ASN A 37 21.02 -2.34 17.65
C ASN A 37 20.35 -1.61 18.82
N TYR A 38 20.00 -0.33 18.66
CA TYR A 38 19.21 0.39 19.65
C TYR A 38 17.83 -0.27 19.88
N LEU A 39 17.12 -0.67 18.82
CA LEU A 39 15.83 -1.36 18.96
C LEU A 39 15.98 -2.71 19.69
N ALA A 40 17.01 -3.49 19.36
CA ALA A 40 17.30 -4.76 20.01
C ALA A 40 17.67 -4.59 21.50
N GLN A 41 18.46 -3.56 21.84
CA GLN A 41 18.80 -3.23 23.21
C GLN A 41 17.58 -2.72 23.99
N TYR A 42 16.74 -1.90 23.36
CA TYR A 42 15.52 -1.38 23.94
C TYR A 42 14.55 -2.52 24.30
N SER A 43 14.30 -3.46 23.38
CA SER A 43 13.43 -4.60 23.65
C SER A 43 13.96 -5.52 24.75
N TRP A 44 15.27 -5.79 24.74
CA TRP A 44 15.93 -6.60 25.76
C TRP A 44 15.81 -6.01 27.16
N LEU A 45 16.07 -4.70 27.27
CA LEU A 45 15.95 -3.96 28.52
C LEU A 45 14.48 -3.88 28.98
N ALA A 46 13.53 -3.75 28.04
CA ALA A 46 12.11 -3.73 28.33
C ALA A 46 11.58 -5.08 28.83
N GLU A 47 12.16 -6.20 28.40
CA GLU A 47 11.94 -7.54 28.99
C GLU A 47 12.52 -7.70 30.41
N GLY A 48 13.07 -6.65 31.00
CA GLY A 48 13.67 -6.67 32.32
C GLY A 48 15.04 -7.35 32.36
N ARG A 49 15.67 -7.58 31.20
CA ARG A 49 16.97 -8.23 31.10
C ARG A 49 18.11 -7.19 31.11
N PRO A 50 19.21 -7.41 31.85
CA PRO A 50 20.33 -6.48 31.86
C PRO A 50 21.01 -6.38 30.49
N LEU A 51 21.41 -5.17 30.05
CA LEU A 51 22.14 -5.01 28.77
C LEU A 51 23.50 -5.72 28.75
N ALA A 52 24.13 -5.90 29.91
CA ALA A 52 25.39 -6.65 30.01
C ALA A 52 25.26 -8.08 29.48
N THR A 53 24.13 -8.76 29.76
CA THR A 53 23.91 -10.13 29.29
C THR A 53 23.64 -10.19 27.79
N LEU A 54 23.07 -9.11 27.21
CA LEU A 54 22.94 -9.00 25.76
C LEU A 54 24.32 -8.87 25.11
N ASN A 55 25.13 -7.91 25.57
CA ASN A 55 26.44 -7.63 24.98
C ASN A 55 27.43 -8.82 25.07
N GLU A 56 27.35 -9.61 26.15
CA GLU A 56 28.20 -10.79 26.33
C GLU A 56 27.82 -11.96 25.41
N ASN A 57 26.53 -12.07 25.04
CA ASN A 57 25.98 -13.24 24.34
C ASN A 57 25.48 -12.94 22.92
N SER A 58 25.35 -11.67 22.54
CA SER A 58 24.97 -11.28 21.19
C SER A 58 26.10 -11.61 20.22
N THR A 59 25.73 -12.15 19.06
CA THR A 59 26.66 -12.39 17.95
C THR A 59 26.21 -11.57 16.74
N ASN A 60 27.00 -11.57 15.67
CA ASN A 60 26.57 -11.05 14.37
C ASN A 60 26.09 -12.17 13.46
N PHE A 61 25.51 -11.82 12.32
CA PHE A 61 24.90 -12.77 11.38
C PHE A 61 25.82 -13.92 10.98
N PHE A 62 27.03 -13.61 10.53
CA PHE A 62 27.96 -14.62 10.05
C PHE A 62 28.53 -15.50 11.17
N THR A 63 28.70 -14.96 12.37
CA THR A 63 29.12 -15.75 13.54
C THR A 63 28.00 -16.66 14.02
N ALA A 64 26.75 -16.17 14.01
CA ALA A 64 25.58 -16.91 14.47
C ALA A 64 25.29 -18.15 13.60
N PHE A 65 25.38 -18.00 12.27
CA PHE A 65 25.01 -19.05 11.31
C PHE A 65 26.20 -19.71 10.59
N GLY A 66 27.42 -19.22 10.82
CA GLY A 66 28.66 -19.87 10.39
C GLY A 66 28.75 -20.06 8.87
N ALA A 67 29.09 -21.29 8.46
CA ALA A 67 29.41 -21.62 7.07
C ALA A 67 28.27 -21.30 6.09
N GLU A 68 27.01 -21.45 6.50
CA GLU A 68 25.85 -21.20 5.67
C GLU A 68 25.73 -19.71 5.31
N ALA A 69 25.82 -18.83 6.31
CA ALA A 69 25.87 -17.39 6.10
C ALA A 69 27.08 -16.95 5.28
N GLU A 70 28.25 -17.56 5.51
CA GLU A 70 29.47 -17.24 4.75
C GLU A 70 29.34 -17.49 3.24
N THR A 71 28.50 -18.47 2.83
CA THR A 71 28.22 -18.68 1.40
C THR A 71 27.49 -17.49 0.74
N LEU A 72 26.73 -16.72 1.53
CA LEU A 72 25.97 -15.58 1.03
C LEU A 72 26.84 -14.35 0.79
N ARG A 73 28.02 -14.22 1.41
CA ARG A 73 28.86 -13.01 1.30
C ARG A 73 29.16 -12.59 -0.13
N GLN A 74 29.32 -13.55 -1.05
CA GLN A 74 29.62 -13.28 -2.46
C GLN A 74 28.42 -12.76 -3.25
N ARG A 75 27.21 -13.00 -2.75
CA ARG A 75 25.92 -12.61 -3.36
C ARG A 75 25.41 -11.26 -2.82
N LEU A 76 25.98 -10.80 -1.71
CA LEU A 76 25.53 -9.58 -1.02
C LEU A 76 26.45 -8.39 -1.33
N HIS A 77 25.85 -7.20 -1.42
CA HIS A 77 26.58 -5.96 -1.58
C HIS A 77 27.49 -5.69 -0.36
N PRO A 78 28.72 -5.17 -0.53
CA PRO A 78 29.66 -4.97 0.58
C PRO A 78 29.10 -4.15 1.75
N SER A 79 28.28 -3.12 1.48
CA SER A 79 27.65 -2.33 2.55
C SER A 79 26.65 -3.15 3.37
N LEU A 80 25.92 -4.07 2.73
CA LEU A 80 24.98 -4.96 3.40
C LEU A 80 25.72 -6.03 4.21
N VAL A 81 26.83 -6.56 3.68
CA VAL A 81 27.71 -7.45 4.44
C VAL A 81 28.24 -6.76 5.70
N ALA A 82 28.69 -5.50 5.58
CA ALA A 82 29.15 -4.70 6.72
C ALA A 82 28.04 -4.44 7.75
N PHE A 83 26.80 -4.21 7.30
CA PHE A 83 25.64 -4.13 8.18
C PHE A 83 25.42 -5.45 8.93
N LEU A 84 25.41 -6.60 8.25
CA LEU A 84 25.20 -7.92 8.84
C LEU A 84 26.34 -8.36 9.78
N ASP A 85 27.57 -7.89 9.55
CA ASP A 85 28.71 -8.07 10.46
C ASP A 85 28.61 -7.21 11.74
N THR A 86 27.79 -6.16 11.72
CA THR A 86 27.67 -5.17 12.82
C THR A 86 26.34 -5.28 13.59
N ALA A 87 25.26 -5.71 12.92
CA ALA A 87 23.95 -5.86 13.50
C ALA A 87 23.94 -7.00 14.54
N MET A 88 23.36 -6.72 15.71
CA MET A 88 23.27 -7.66 16.81
C MET A 88 22.19 -8.70 16.54
N ILE A 89 22.52 -9.97 16.76
CA ILE A 89 21.56 -11.07 16.89
C ILE A 89 21.44 -11.38 18.37
N PRO A 90 20.32 -10.99 19.02
CA PRO A 90 20.08 -11.34 20.42
C PRO A 90 20.01 -12.86 20.61
N PRO A 91 20.48 -13.39 21.75
CA PRO A 91 20.32 -14.81 22.04
C PRO A 91 18.84 -15.17 22.12
N SER A 92 18.45 -16.26 21.44
CA SER A 92 17.09 -16.77 21.46
C SER A 92 16.92 -17.84 22.53
N ASP A 93 15.87 -17.72 23.34
CA ASP A 93 15.47 -18.77 24.30
C ASP A 93 14.82 -19.98 23.61
N SER A 94 14.52 -19.87 22.31
CA SER A 94 13.92 -20.91 21.48
C SER A 94 14.53 -20.86 20.08
N PRO A 95 15.69 -21.49 19.86
CA PRO A 95 16.41 -21.42 18.58
C PRO A 95 15.64 -22.03 17.41
N ASP A 96 14.62 -22.85 17.68
CA ASP A 96 13.75 -23.47 16.66
C ASP A 96 12.53 -22.60 16.26
N ARG A 97 12.45 -21.34 16.75
CA ARG A 97 11.36 -20.38 16.46
C ARG A 97 11.85 -19.16 15.68
N PHE A 98 10.89 -18.39 15.13
CA PHE A 98 11.10 -17.07 14.56
C PHE A 98 12.07 -16.21 15.40
N PRO A 99 12.93 -15.39 14.77
CA PRO A 99 13.87 -14.54 15.49
C PRO A 99 13.13 -13.62 16.48
N PRO A 100 13.76 -13.20 17.60
CA PRO A 100 13.12 -12.29 18.54
C PRO A 100 12.53 -11.05 17.85
N PRO A 101 11.33 -10.58 18.25
CA PRO A 101 10.73 -9.37 17.70
C PRO A 101 11.63 -8.13 17.83
N LEU A 102 12.03 -7.55 16.71
CA LEU A 102 12.85 -6.33 16.67
C LEU A 102 11.99 -5.09 16.90
N SER A 103 10.79 -5.08 16.33
CA SER A 103 9.79 -4.05 16.50
C SER A 103 8.41 -4.71 16.47
N ILE A 104 7.36 -3.90 16.63
CA ILE A 104 6.01 -4.43 16.48
C ILE A 104 5.73 -4.87 15.03
N PHE A 105 6.30 -4.19 14.03
CA PHE A 105 6.06 -4.51 12.61
C PHE A 105 6.91 -5.66 12.10
N ALA A 106 8.01 -5.99 12.78
CA ALA A 106 9.06 -6.83 12.21
C ALA A 106 9.82 -7.64 13.25
N TYR A 107 10.14 -8.89 12.92
CA TYR A 107 11.10 -9.70 13.66
C TYR A 107 12.55 -9.28 13.36
N GLY A 108 13.52 -9.82 14.10
CA GLY A 108 14.94 -9.65 13.79
C GLY A 108 15.35 -10.28 12.45
N LEU A 109 16.66 -10.20 12.14
CA LEU A 109 17.25 -10.83 10.96
C LEU A 109 16.85 -12.31 10.83
N PRO A 110 16.43 -12.78 9.63
CA PRO A 110 16.09 -14.18 9.40
C PRO A 110 17.34 -15.07 9.39
N ALA A 111 17.15 -16.39 9.28
CA ALA A 111 18.23 -17.32 8.99
C ALA A 111 18.71 -17.19 7.53
N PRO A 112 19.90 -17.73 7.16
CA PRO A 112 20.47 -17.60 5.82
C PRO A 112 19.57 -18.07 4.67
N ASP A 113 18.79 -19.13 4.90
CA ASP A 113 17.83 -19.70 3.94
C ASP A 113 16.67 -18.76 3.60
N GLY A 114 16.30 -17.86 4.51
CA GLY A 114 15.24 -16.88 4.34
C GLY A 114 15.72 -15.45 4.08
N LEU A 115 17.02 -15.26 3.80
CA LEU A 115 17.61 -13.92 3.62
C LEU A 115 17.45 -13.38 2.20
N ILE A 116 17.75 -14.17 1.17
CA ILE A 116 17.63 -13.74 -0.24
C ILE A 116 16.27 -14.16 -0.80
N GLU A 117 15.51 -13.20 -1.31
CA GLU A 117 14.15 -13.42 -1.81
C GLU A 117 14.13 -13.76 -3.30
N GLU A 118 14.67 -14.93 -3.65
CA GLU A 118 14.74 -15.38 -5.06
C GLU A 118 13.36 -15.51 -5.71
N PHE A 119 12.38 -16.05 -4.98
CA PHE A 119 11.02 -16.21 -5.47
C PHE A 119 10.34 -14.87 -5.78
N VAL A 120 10.54 -13.87 -4.92
CA VAL A 120 9.97 -12.53 -5.13
C VAL A 120 10.67 -11.82 -6.27
N ALA A 121 11.99 -11.98 -6.38
CA ALA A 121 12.74 -11.39 -7.47
C ALA A 121 12.27 -11.94 -8.82
N ASP A 122 12.05 -13.25 -8.93
CA ASP A 122 11.49 -13.88 -10.13
C ASP A 122 10.06 -13.40 -10.41
N LEU A 123 9.19 -13.39 -9.40
CA LEU A 123 7.79 -12.95 -9.54
C LEU A 123 7.65 -11.49 -10.00
N GLN A 124 8.56 -10.63 -9.58
CA GLN A 124 8.53 -9.19 -9.84
C GLN A 124 9.51 -8.76 -10.95
N ASP A 125 10.01 -9.71 -11.74
CA ASP A 125 10.97 -9.49 -12.85
C ASP A 125 12.22 -8.69 -12.43
N GLN A 126 12.69 -8.89 -11.19
CA GLN A 126 13.87 -8.24 -10.64
C GLN A 126 15.15 -9.04 -10.90
N PRO A 127 16.34 -8.40 -10.90
CA PRO A 127 17.59 -9.13 -11.07
C PRO A 127 17.81 -10.20 -9.99
N VAL A 128 18.43 -11.30 -10.38
CA VAL A 128 18.82 -12.36 -9.43
C VAL A 128 19.65 -11.75 -8.29
N ASP A 129 19.36 -12.18 -7.07
CA ASP A 129 19.95 -11.70 -5.81
C ASP A 129 19.64 -10.23 -5.48
N SER A 130 18.83 -9.50 -6.24
CA SER A 130 18.59 -8.09 -5.96
C SER A 130 17.78 -7.85 -4.69
N LEU A 131 16.94 -8.80 -4.27
CA LEU A 131 16.03 -8.64 -3.14
C LEU A 131 16.50 -9.42 -1.90
N VAL A 132 16.53 -8.74 -0.77
CA VAL A 132 16.94 -9.30 0.53
C VAL A 132 15.90 -8.99 1.59
N ARG A 133 15.38 -10.00 2.31
CA ARG A 133 14.49 -9.79 3.46
C ARG A 133 15.33 -9.54 4.70
N LEU A 134 15.44 -8.28 5.12
CA LEU A 134 16.17 -7.91 6.34
C LEU A 134 15.38 -8.25 7.61
N SER A 135 14.07 -8.28 7.54
CA SER A 135 13.24 -8.53 8.73
C SER A 135 11.89 -9.12 8.32
N PRO A 136 11.53 -10.34 8.76
CA PRO A 136 10.21 -10.89 8.53
C PRO A 136 9.12 -10.06 9.21
N VAL A 137 7.90 -10.08 8.67
CA VAL A 137 6.77 -9.34 9.24
C VAL A 137 6.38 -9.87 10.63
N GLY A 138 6.18 -8.96 11.58
CA GLY A 138 5.77 -9.25 12.96
C GLY A 138 4.25 -9.26 13.14
N LEU A 139 3.60 -8.17 12.70
CA LEU A 139 2.17 -7.89 12.93
C LEU A 139 1.18 -8.65 12.01
N SER A 140 1.64 -9.56 11.16
CA SER A 140 0.73 -10.34 10.30
C SER A 140 0.31 -11.65 10.98
N GLY A 141 -1.00 -11.87 11.13
CA GLY A 141 -1.51 -13.22 11.36
C GLY A 141 -1.13 -14.14 10.19
N GLU A 142 -0.73 -15.37 10.50
CA GLU A 142 -0.51 -16.51 9.58
C GLU A 142 0.33 -16.23 8.32
N GLY A 143 1.63 -16.58 8.36
CA GLY A 143 2.38 -17.05 7.19
C GLY A 143 2.49 -16.15 5.95
N SER A 144 2.19 -14.85 6.06
CA SER A 144 2.20 -13.97 4.89
C SER A 144 3.63 -13.49 4.57
N GLY A 145 4.11 -13.76 3.35
CA GLY A 145 5.49 -13.53 2.89
C GLY A 145 5.94 -12.06 2.74
N GLY A 146 5.56 -11.16 3.66
CA GLY A 146 6.00 -9.77 3.71
C GLY A 146 7.34 -9.56 4.44
N GLY A 147 7.53 -8.36 4.97
CA GLY A 147 8.69 -7.95 5.75
C GLY A 147 9.33 -6.64 5.27
N VAL A 148 10.52 -6.36 5.80
CA VAL A 148 11.41 -5.30 5.29
C VAL A 148 12.24 -5.89 4.16
N ILE A 149 11.90 -5.53 2.93
CA ILE A 149 12.59 -5.98 1.72
C ILE A 149 13.58 -4.90 1.30
N TYR A 150 14.85 -5.25 1.19
CA TYR A 150 15.94 -4.42 0.72
C TYR A 150 16.30 -4.74 -0.72
N HIS A 151 16.37 -3.72 -1.57
CA HIS A 151 16.82 -3.86 -2.94
C HIS A 151 18.30 -3.49 -3.06
N GLN A 152 19.16 -4.47 -3.34
CA GLN A 152 20.61 -4.33 -3.36
C GLN A 152 21.11 -3.33 -4.41
N CYS A 153 20.46 -3.20 -5.57
CA CYS A 153 20.89 -2.24 -6.60
C CYS A 153 20.49 -0.78 -6.30
N PHE A 154 19.37 -0.56 -5.61
CA PHE A 154 18.86 0.78 -5.28
C PHE A 154 19.26 1.24 -3.87
N HIS A 155 19.78 0.31 -3.06
CA HIS A 155 20.15 0.53 -1.66
C HIS A 155 19.01 1.08 -0.80
N ARG A 156 17.78 0.65 -1.09
CA ARG A 156 16.54 1.11 -0.44
C ARG A 156 15.73 -0.07 0.06
N VAL A 157 14.83 0.21 0.99
CA VAL A 157 13.91 -0.75 1.59
C VAL A 157 12.46 -0.35 1.38
N ALA A 158 11.59 -1.34 1.26
CA ALA A 158 10.15 -1.19 1.35
C ALA A 158 9.62 -2.12 2.46
N VAL A 159 8.59 -1.68 3.18
CA VAL A 159 7.93 -2.47 4.23
C VAL A 159 6.61 -2.98 3.69
N PHE A 160 6.51 -4.29 3.48
CA PHE A 160 5.30 -4.95 3.01
C PHE A 160 4.70 -5.79 4.14
N MET A 161 3.50 -5.44 4.61
CA MET A 161 2.85 -6.24 5.66
C MET A 161 2.33 -7.58 5.13
N HIS A 162 2.04 -7.67 3.82
CA HIS A 162 1.52 -8.85 3.13
C HIS A 162 2.10 -8.96 1.70
N LEU A 163 2.09 -10.17 1.13
CA LEU A 163 2.54 -10.42 -0.25
C LEU A 163 1.71 -9.63 -1.28
N ASP A 164 0.41 -9.47 -1.03
CA ASP A 164 -0.52 -8.74 -1.90
C ASP A 164 -0.19 -7.25 -2.02
N TYR A 165 0.77 -6.74 -1.25
CA TYR A 165 1.23 -5.35 -1.33
C TYR A 165 2.45 -5.14 -2.23
N TYR A 166 2.99 -6.19 -2.83
CA TYR A 166 4.10 -6.04 -3.77
C TYR A 166 3.72 -5.17 -4.96
N ASP A 167 2.48 -5.29 -5.45
CA ASP A 167 1.94 -4.46 -6.54
C ASP A 167 1.92 -2.96 -6.20
N CYS A 168 1.98 -2.60 -4.91
CA CYS A 168 2.09 -1.19 -4.51
C CYS A 168 3.51 -0.67 -4.71
N GLY A 169 4.54 -1.50 -4.58
CA GLY A 169 5.94 -1.07 -4.58
C GLY A 169 6.76 -1.50 -5.80
N PHE A 170 6.25 -2.35 -6.68
CA PHE A 170 6.95 -2.80 -7.88
C PHE A 170 6.26 -2.32 -9.16
N PRO A 171 7.02 -1.99 -10.22
CA PRO A 171 8.49 -1.98 -10.29
C PRO A 171 9.11 -0.84 -9.47
N VAL A 172 10.33 -1.03 -8.97
CA VAL A 172 10.97 -0.11 -8.00
C VAL A 172 11.09 1.31 -8.53
N GLU A 173 11.39 1.44 -9.83
CA GLU A 173 11.58 2.70 -10.53
C GLU A 173 10.32 3.57 -10.60
N ASP A 174 9.14 2.94 -10.61
CA ASP A 174 7.85 3.62 -10.70
C ASP A 174 7.33 4.04 -9.31
N HIS A 175 7.90 3.50 -8.23
CA HIS A 175 7.46 3.70 -6.85
C HIS A 175 8.56 4.23 -5.89
N PRO A 176 9.29 5.30 -6.24
CA PRO A 176 10.41 5.81 -5.44
C PRO A 176 9.99 6.35 -4.06
N ASP A 177 8.71 6.67 -3.86
CA ASP A 177 8.13 7.12 -2.59
C ASP A 177 7.96 5.97 -1.58
N ILE A 178 7.90 4.73 -2.07
CA ILE A 178 7.77 3.52 -1.24
C ILE A 178 9.14 2.99 -0.82
N TRP A 179 10.13 3.09 -1.69
CA TRP A 179 11.49 2.62 -1.45
C TRP A 179 12.33 3.69 -0.73
N ASN A 180 12.56 3.49 0.56
CA ASN A 180 13.21 4.44 1.45
C ASN A 180 14.56 3.92 1.97
N PRO A 181 15.52 4.76 2.36
CA PRO A 181 16.72 4.28 3.05
C PRO A 181 16.37 3.58 4.37
N LEU A 182 17.12 2.54 4.75
CA LEU A 182 16.80 1.72 5.93
C LEU A 182 16.81 2.53 7.23
N GLU A 183 17.73 3.49 7.35
CA GLU A 183 17.80 4.40 8.49
C GLU A 183 16.52 5.25 8.64
N THR A 184 15.77 5.50 7.56
CA THR A 184 14.49 6.21 7.58
C THR A 184 13.41 5.35 8.24
N VAL A 185 13.33 4.07 7.87
CA VAL A 185 12.37 3.12 8.45
C VAL A 185 12.67 2.89 9.94
N LEU A 186 13.94 2.65 10.28
CA LEU A 186 14.35 2.44 11.67
C LEU A 186 14.11 3.69 12.54
N SER A 187 14.41 4.88 12.02
CA SER A 187 14.11 6.14 12.71
C SER A 187 12.60 6.32 12.94
N HIS A 188 11.77 5.96 11.95
CA HIS A 188 10.32 6.04 12.09
C HIS A 188 9.79 5.11 13.20
N TRP A 189 10.30 3.88 13.29
CA TRP A 189 9.90 2.97 14.37
C TRP A 189 10.32 3.48 15.74
N ILE A 190 11.50 4.09 15.85
CA ILE A 190 11.95 4.74 17.08
C ILE A 190 11.07 5.96 17.41
N ASP A 191 10.63 6.72 16.42
CA ASP A 191 9.71 7.84 16.61
C ASP A 191 8.37 7.37 17.18
N LEU A 192 7.86 6.21 16.78
CA LEU A 192 6.64 5.64 17.35
C LEU A 192 6.81 5.26 18.82
N ILE A 193 8.01 4.83 19.22
CA ILE A 193 8.37 4.58 20.62
C ILE A 193 8.41 5.91 21.39
N GLN A 194 9.10 6.93 20.86
CA GLN A 194 9.20 8.26 21.48
C GLN A 194 7.84 8.95 21.58
N LEU A 195 6.95 8.73 20.61
CA LEU A 195 5.57 9.20 20.62
C LEU A 195 4.72 8.48 21.68
N GLY A 196 5.15 7.30 22.15
CA GLY A 196 4.37 6.45 23.05
C GLY A 196 3.24 5.69 22.35
N LYS A 197 3.27 5.64 21.00
CA LYS A 197 2.34 4.83 20.20
C LYS A 197 2.71 3.35 20.29
N VAL A 198 4.00 3.07 20.33
CA VAL A 198 4.56 1.73 20.62
C VAL A 198 5.20 1.79 22.00
N VAL A 199 4.86 0.84 22.87
CA VAL A 199 5.45 0.71 24.20
C VAL A 199 6.05 -0.67 24.33
N ALA A 200 7.10 -0.80 25.13
CA ALA A 200 7.68 -2.10 25.47
C ALA A 200 7.59 -2.33 26.98
N SER A 201 7.20 -3.55 27.36
CA SER A 201 7.16 -4.04 28.74
C SER A 201 7.29 -5.56 28.72
N PRO A 202 7.66 -6.22 29.83
CA PRO A 202 7.85 -7.66 29.85
C PRO A 202 6.63 -8.39 29.26
N HIS A 203 6.86 -9.39 28.40
CA HIS A 203 5.78 -10.05 27.67
C HIS A 203 4.77 -10.77 28.60
N GLU A 204 5.19 -11.17 29.80
CA GLU A 204 4.32 -11.77 30.81
C GLU A 204 3.38 -10.75 31.49
N GLU A 205 3.72 -9.46 31.47
CA GLU A 205 2.86 -8.43 32.04
C GLU A 205 1.65 -8.18 31.14
N PRO A 206 0.45 -7.98 31.70
CA PRO A 206 -0.73 -7.68 30.89
C PRO A 206 -0.56 -6.35 30.15
N ALA A 207 -0.89 -6.33 28.87
CA ALA A 207 -0.97 -5.11 28.08
C ALA A 207 -2.24 -4.31 28.44
N LEU A 208 -2.28 -3.05 28.03
CA LEU A 208 -3.50 -2.26 28.15
C LEU A 208 -4.58 -2.81 27.22
N PHE A 209 -5.81 -2.85 27.72
CA PHE A 209 -6.95 -3.42 27.02
C PHE A 209 -6.77 -4.88 26.61
N ASP A 210 -5.92 -5.65 27.30
CA ASP A 210 -5.68 -7.07 26.99
C ASP A 210 -5.15 -7.31 25.56
N PHE A 211 -4.36 -6.36 25.03
CA PHE A 211 -3.66 -6.50 23.75
C PHE A 211 -2.67 -7.68 23.77
N GLU A 212 -2.66 -8.47 22.69
CA GLU A 212 -1.71 -9.58 22.53
C GLU A 212 -0.33 -9.04 22.12
N LYS A 213 0.61 -9.02 23.06
CA LYS A 213 1.97 -8.51 22.83
C LYS A 213 2.74 -9.37 21.81
N ILE A 214 3.58 -8.70 21.02
CA ILE A 214 4.56 -9.35 20.15
C ILE A 214 5.93 -9.24 20.84
N GLY A 215 6.32 -10.29 21.57
CA GLY A 215 7.44 -10.18 22.51
C GLY A 215 7.15 -9.09 23.55
N PRO A 216 8.04 -8.12 23.77
CA PRO A 216 7.77 -7.03 24.70
C PRO A 216 6.87 -5.93 24.12
N TRP A 217 6.60 -5.96 22.81
CA TRP A 217 5.99 -4.84 22.09
C TRP A 217 4.47 -4.81 22.23
N GLU A 218 3.96 -3.62 22.55
CA GLU A 218 2.54 -3.31 22.67
C GLU A 218 2.18 -2.13 21.77
N TRP A 219 1.12 -2.29 20.97
CA TRP A 219 0.52 -1.20 20.21
C TRP A 219 -0.49 -0.45 21.07
N ARG A 220 -0.33 0.86 21.24
CA ARG A 220 -1.31 1.68 21.95
C ARG A 220 -2.35 2.24 20.97
N PRO A 221 -3.66 2.19 21.26
CA PRO A 221 -4.69 2.78 20.39
C PRO A 221 -4.46 4.28 20.13
N TYR A 222 -3.91 4.98 21.12
CA TYR A 222 -3.41 6.35 21.04
C TYR A 222 -2.44 6.61 22.22
N SER A 223 -1.72 7.72 22.16
CA SER A 223 -0.82 8.22 23.21
C SER A 223 -1.19 9.63 23.66
N GLU A 224 -0.69 10.02 24.84
CA GLU A 224 -0.86 11.38 25.37
C GLU A 224 -0.20 12.45 24.48
N ALA A 225 0.91 12.12 23.83
CA ALA A 225 1.59 12.98 22.87
C ALA A 225 0.73 13.21 21.61
N GLN A 226 0.03 12.17 21.11
CA GLN A 226 -0.91 12.31 20.00
C GLN A 226 -2.10 13.20 20.36
N VAL A 227 -2.67 13.05 21.56
CA VAL A 227 -3.75 13.94 22.03
C VAL A 227 -3.26 15.38 22.09
N THR A 228 -2.11 15.61 22.70
CA THR A 228 -1.51 16.96 22.85
C THR A 228 -1.24 17.60 21.48
N THR A 229 -0.67 16.84 20.54
CA THR A 229 -0.37 17.34 19.19
C THR A 229 -1.65 17.65 18.41
N CYS A 230 -2.67 16.81 18.52
CA CYS A 230 -3.97 17.03 17.88
C CYS A 230 -4.71 18.25 18.47
N VAL A 231 -4.66 18.45 19.79
CA VAL A 231 -5.20 19.67 20.44
C VAL A 231 -4.44 20.91 19.97
N GLY A 232 -3.12 20.80 19.78
CA GLY A 232 -2.31 21.86 19.17
C GLY A 232 -2.72 22.19 17.73
N ALA A 233 -2.96 21.17 16.89
CA ALA A 233 -3.43 21.35 15.52
C ALA A 233 -4.82 22.01 15.47
N TRP A 234 -5.72 21.61 16.36
CA TRP A 234 -7.03 22.24 16.54
C TRP A 234 -6.92 23.73 16.89
N ASP A 235 -6.06 24.08 17.85
CA ASP A 235 -5.87 25.47 18.25
C ASP A 235 -5.30 26.31 17.11
N ARG A 236 -4.34 25.78 16.33
CA ARG A 236 -3.81 26.46 15.13
C ARG A 236 -4.90 26.71 14.08
N LEU A 237 -5.75 25.72 13.79
CA LEU A 237 -6.88 25.88 12.87
C LEU A 237 -7.85 26.96 13.36
N CYS A 238 -8.22 26.93 14.65
CA CYS A 238 -9.13 27.92 15.22
C CYS A 238 -8.55 29.33 15.14
N ARG A 239 -7.26 29.51 15.43
CA ARG A 239 -6.57 30.80 15.31
C ARG A 239 -6.55 31.30 13.86
N ALA A 240 -6.31 30.42 12.89
CA ALA A 240 -6.33 30.78 11.47
C ALA A 240 -7.72 31.31 11.03
N ILE A 241 -8.80 30.65 11.47
CA ILE A 241 -10.18 31.09 11.20
C ILE A 241 -10.47 32.42 11.90
N GLU A 242 -10.16 32.53 13.19
CA GLU A 242 -10.38 33.77 13.98
C GLU A 242 -9.61 34.97 13.43
N ALA A 243 -8.39 34.74 12.94
CA ALA A 243 -7.59 35.78 12.28
C ALA A 243 -8.27 36.30 11.00
N ARG A 244 -8.83 35.40 10.19
CA ARG A 244 -9.62 35.78 9.00
C ARG A 244 -10.90 36.52 9.35
N ILE A 245 -11.63 36.08 10.39
CA ILE A 245 -12.84 36.77 10.88
C ILE A 245 -12.51 38.20 11.34
N SER A 246 -11.39 38.38 12.04
CA SER A 246 -10.96 39.69 12.56
C SER A 246 -10.59 40.68 11.45
N GLN A 247 -10.28 40.20 10.25
CA GLN A 247 -9.97 41.01 9.07
C GLN A 247 -11.21 41.40 8.26
N LEU A 248 -12.40 40.93 8.63
CA LEU A 248 -13.63 41.27 7.91
C LEU A 248 -13.98 42.77 8.05
N PRO A 249 -14.64 43.40 7.06
CA PRO A 249 -14.98 44.83 7.09
C PRO A 249 -15.84 45.25 8.29
N ASN A 250 -16.70 44.33 8.77
CA ASN A 250 -17.52 44.47 9.97
C ASN A 250 -17.33 43.20 10.82
N PRO A 251 -16.21 43.07 11.56
CA PRO A 251 -15.98 41.87 12.34
C PRO A 251 -17.07 41.80 13.41
N PRO A 252 -17.71 40.63 13.61
CA PRO A 252 -18.58 40.46 14.76
C PRO A 252 -17.76 40.78 16.02
N SER A 253 -18.38 41.40 17.03
CA SER A 253 -17.71 41.68 18.30
C SER A 253 -17.25 40.36 18.93
N LEU A 254 -16.01 39.96 18.63
CA LEU A 254 -15.32 38.88 19.31
C LEU A 254 -14.99 39.28 20.75
N THR A 255 -15.35 40.50 21.19
CA THR A 255 -15.22 41.02 22.55
C THR A 255 -16.52 40.87 23.33
N GLY A 256 -16.69 39.73 23.97
CA GLY A 256 -17.33 39.66 25.28
C GLY A 256 -16.28 39.15 26.27
N PRO A 257 -15.81 39.95 27.25
CA PRO A 257 -15.23 39.37 28.44
C PRO A 257 -16.37 38.67 29.17
N ILE A 258 -16.30 37.35 29.32
CA ILE A 258 -16.95 36.77 30.50
C ILE A 258 -16.07 37.23 31.64
N SER A 259 -16.47 38.33 32.29
CA SER A 259 -15.94 38.70 33.59
C SER A 259 -16.09 37.49 34.51
N GLY A 260 -15.02 36.70 34.66
CA GLY A 260 -14.99 35.48 35.46
C GLY A 260 -14.30 34.26 34.84
N ILE A 261 -13.93 34.26 33.55
CA ILE A 261 -13.13 33.15 32.99
C ILE A 261 -11.65 33.52 33.12
N ASP A 262 -10.93 32.76 33.95
CA ASP A 262 -9.46 32.75 33.95
C ASP A 262 -9.00 32.51 32.52
N ALA A 263 -8.16 33.40 31.99
CA ALA A 263 -7.49 33.20 30.70
C ALA A 263 -6.68 31.89 30.67
N ASP A 264 -6.43 31.31 31.85
CA ASP A 264 -5.72 30.05 32.07
C ASP A 264 -6.60 28.79 31.91
N ASN A 265 -7.93 28.90 31.76
CA ASN A 265 -8.80 27.72 31.58
C ASN A 265 -9.96 27.94 30.57
N PRO A 266 -9.68 27.83 29.25
CA PRO A 266 -10.71 27.98 28.23
C PRO A 266 -11.78 26.88 28.32
N GLU A 267 -13.03 27.22 27.98
CA GLU A 267 -14.14 26.25 27.95
C GLU A 267 -13.80 25.07 27.01
N PRO A 268 -14.00 23.82 27.46
CA PRO A 268 -13.75 22.65 26.63
C PRO A 268 -14.70 22.59 25.44
N LEU A 269 -14.27 21.95 24.35
CA LEU A 269 -15.07 21.77 23.15
C LEU A 269 -16.36 21.01 23.48
N VAL A 270 -16.28 19.99 24.33
CA VAL A 270 -17.43 19.31 24.94
C VAL A 270 -17.10 18.95 26.40
N ALA A 271 -18.02 19.25 27.33
CA ALA A 271 -17.85 18.94 28.75
C ALA A 271 -17.93 17.43 29.03
N SER A 272 -17.18 16.93 30.03
CA SER A 272 -17.17 15.50 30.38
C SER A 272 -18.55 14.93 30.68
N THR A 273 -19.43 15.69 31.34
CA THR A 273 -20.81 15.27 31.64
C THR A 273 -21.66 15.05 30.39
N VAL A 274 -21.39 15.77 29.30
CA VAL A 274 -22.05 15.58 28.00
C VAL A 274 -21.53 14.30 27.32
N LEU A 275 -20.23 14.03 27.44
CA LEU A 275 -19.60 12.81 26.94
C LEU A 275 -20.07 11.56 27.69
N ASP A 276 -20.26 11.68 29.01
CA ASP A 276 -20.86 10.62 29.84
C ASP A 276 -22.29 10.31 29.38
N ALA A 277 -23.11 11.34 29.16
CA ALA A 277 -24.47 11.18 28.66
C ALA A 277 -24.53 10.48 27.29
N ALA A 278 -23.51 10.71 26.44
CA ALA A 278 -23.37 10.07 25.14
C ALA A 278 -22.60 8.75 25.16
N SER A 279 -22.24 8.21 26.35
CA SER A 279 -21.52 6.95 26.48
C SER A 279 -20.20 6.89 25.69
N VAL A 280 -19.52 8.04 25.57
CA VAL A 280 -18.17 8.11 24.99
C VAL A 280 -17.19 7.47 25.99
N PRO A 281 -16.39 6.46 25.58
CA PRO A 281 -15.57 5.69 26.52
C PRO A 281 -14.58 6.55 27.31
N ASP A 282 -14.27 6.11 28.53
CA ASP A 282 -13.24 6.67 29.40
C ASP A 282 -12.28 5.57 29.87
N PRO A 283 -11.00 5.59 29.50
CA PRO A 283 -10.36 6.59 28.64
C PRO A 283 -10.69 6.39 27.14
N SER A 284 -10.60 7.45 26.34
CA SER A 284 -10.64 7.41 24.86
C SER A 284 -9.90 8.60 24.25
N PHE A 285 -9.40 8.46 23.02
CA PHE A 285 -8.82 9.58 22.27
C PHE A 285 -9.86 10.68 22.09
N ALA A 286 -11.08 10.32 21.67
CA ALA A 286 -12.18 11.26 21.46
C ALA A 286 -12.48 12.07 22.73
N ARG A 287 -12.61 11.42 23.90
CA ARG A 287 -12.84 12.10 25.18
C ARG A 287 -11.69 13.04 25.51
N SER A 288 -10.46 12.56 25.42
CA SER A 288 -9.27 13.36 25.74
C SER A 288 -9.13 14.58 24.81
N PHE A 289 -9.41 14.43 23.52
CA PHE A 289 -9.42 15.55 22.56
C PHE A 289 -10.54 16.55 22.88
N LEU A 290 -11.79 16.09 22.99
CA LEU A 290 -12.96 16.97 23.16
C LEU A 290 -12.96 17.74 24.48
N THR A 291 -12.39 17.18 25.55
CA THR A 291 -12.29 17.84 26.86
C THR A 291 -11.11 18.80 26.97
N ARG A 292 -10.08 18.66 26.14
CA ARG A 292 -8.87 19.52 26.16
C ARG A 292 -8.85 20.56 25.05
N ALA A 293 -9.50 20.29 23.93
CA ALA A 293 -9.67 21.25 22.84
C ALA A 293 -10.52 22.42 23.32
N ARG A 294 -10.11 23.66 23.04
CA ARG A 294 -10.93 24.85 23.35
C ARG A 294 -12.17 24.92 22.46
N ARG A 295 -13.27 25.46 22.95
CA ARG A 295 -14.41 25.83 22.12
C ARG A 295 -14.20 27.22 21.48
N PRO A 296 -14.15 27.34 20.13
CA PRO A 296 -13.98 28.63 19.47
C PRO A 296 -15.30 29.42 19.41
N ARG A 297 -15.21 30.70 19.04
CA ARG A 297 -16.37 31.64 19.01
C ARG A 297 -17.12 31.67 17.68
N PHE A 298 -16.77 30.81 16.74
CA PHE A 298 -17.42 30.64 15.45
C PHE A 298 -18.16 29.30 15.38
N ARG A 299 -18.97 29.08 14.35
CA ARG A 299 -19.85 27.91 14.23
C ARG A 299 -19.32 26.84 13.26
N TYR A 300 -18.71 27.25 12.16
CA TYR A 300 -18.26 26.36 11.09
C TYR A 300 -16.75 26.20 11.08
N ILE A 301 -16.28 24.97 11.20
CA ILE A 301 -14.84 24.61 11.24
C ILE A 301 -14.27 24.31 9.86
N ALA A 302 -15.14 23.96 8.92
CA ALA A 302 -14.89 23.63 7.53
C ALA A 302 -16.22 23.81 6.76
N PRO A 303 -16.23 23.79 5.41
CA PRO A 303 -17.45 24.00 4.63
C PRO A 303 -18.56 23.02 5.03
N GLY A 304 -19.67 23.57 5.56
CA GLY A 304 -20.82 22.80 6.01
C GLY A 304 -20.62 21.92 7.26
N LEU A 305 -19.47 21.96 7.95
CA LEU A 305 -19.22 21.20 9.17
C LEU A 305 -19.32 22.08 10.42
N LEU A 306 -20.16 21.66 11.38
CA LEU A 306 -20.49 22.39 12.59
C LEU A 306 -19.62 21.97 13.77
N LEU A 307 -19.43 22.88 14.74
CA LEU A 307 -18.98 22.49 16.08
C LEU A 307 -19.93 21.44 16.71
N PRO A 308 -19.41 20.51 17.53
CA PRO A 308 -20.26 19.57 18.26
C PRO A 308 -21.25 20.32 19.15
N PRO A 309 -22.50 19.85 19.31
CA PRO A 309 -23.44 20.43 20.24
C PRO A 309 -22.86 20.51 21.66
N ALA A 310 -23.10 21.64 22.34
CA ALA A 310 -22.62 21.84 23.71
C ALA A 310 -23.54 21.18 24.75
N ASP A 311 -24.80 20.94 24.40
CA ASP A 311 -25.79 20.34 25.28
C ASP A 311 -25.85 18.82 25.12
N SER A 312 -26.21 18.13 26.20
CA SER A 312 -26.30 16.66 26.23
C SER A 312 -27.27 16.09 25.18
N SER A 313 -28.44 16.71 25.00
CA SER A 313 -29.45 16.18 24.09
C SER A 313 -28.98 16.23 22.64
N GLY A 314 -28.42 17.36 22.21
CA GLY A 314 -27.90 17.54 20.86
C GLY A 314 -26.70 16.64 20.61
N PHE A 315 -25.78 16.53 21.57
CA PHE A 315 -24.58 15.71 21.38
C PHE A 315 -24.95 14.22 21.31
N VAL A 316 -25.79 13.72 22.22
CA VAL A 316 -26.28 12.32 22.20
C VAL A 316 -26.97 11.99 20.88
N ALA A 317 -27.82 12.88 20.36
CA ALA A 317 -28.51 12.66 19.09
C ALA A 317 -27.54 12.52 17.89
N ALA A 318 -26.35 13.13 17.97
CA ALA A 318 -25.32 13.04 16.95
C ALA A 318 -24.44 11.77 17.05
N GLN A 319 -24.64 10.91 18.06
CA GLN A 319 -23.84 9.70 18.29
C GLN A 319 -24.62 8.40 18.02
N PRO A 320 -24.98 8.08 16.76
CA PRO A 320 -25.80 6.92 16.44
C PRO A 320 -25.11 5.57 16.77
N PHE A 321 -23.79 5.54 16.86
CA PHE A 321 -23.02 4.33 17.16
C PHE A 321 -22.76 4.11 18.65
N ALA A 322 -22.86 5.16 19.47
CA ALA A 322 -22.49 5.07 20.88
C ALA A 322 -23.48 4.24 21.71
N VAL A 323 -24.73 4.12 21.23
CA VAL A 323 -25.82 3.36 21.87
C VAL A 323 -25.82 1.87 21.52
N LEU A 324 -24.96 1.43 20.60
CA LEU A 324 -24.92 0.03 20.17
C LEU A 324 -24.23 -0.85 21.22
N PRO A 325 -24.70 -2.09 21.43
CA PRO A 325 -23.95 -3.10 22.16
C PRO A 325 -22.55 -3.27 21.55
N ARG A 326 -21.54 -3.33 22.40
CA ARG A 326 -20.14 -3.44 21.98
C ARG A 326 -19.29 -4.18 23.01
N SER A 327 -18.16 -4.70 22.57
CA SER A 327 -17.11 -5.24 23.43
C SER A 327 -16.63 -4.18 24.43
N GLN A 328 -16.04 -4.63 25.55
CA GLN A 328 -15.43 -3.73 26.53
C GLN A 328 -14.19 -2.99 26.00
N HIS A 329 -13.56 -3.51 24.94
CA HIS A 329 -12.37 -2.93 24.30
C HIS A 329 -12.72 -2.16 23.01
N THR A 330 -13.97 -2.18 22.57
CA THR A 330 -14.43 -1.43 21.39
C THR A 330 -14.62 0.05 21.70
N ALA A 331 -13.92 0.91 20.95
CA ALA A 331 -14.23 2.33 20.86
C ALA A 331 -15.15 2.59 19.65
N PRO A 332 -16.35 3.18 19.86
CA PRO A 332 -17.26 3.49 18.77
C PRO A 332 -16.75 4.67 17.92
N PRO A 333 -17.25 4.80 16.67
CA PRO A 333 -17.20 6.08 15.98
C PRO A 333 -17.91 7.17 16.79
N VAL A 334 -17.18 8.25 17.08
CA VAL A 334 -17.72 9.46 17.72
C VAL A 334 -17.78 10.57 16.67
N CYS A 335 -18.97 11.10 16.41
CA CYS A 335 -19.16 12.28 15.58
C CYS A 335 -18.52 13.49 16.27
N LEU A 336 -17.41 13.97 15.72
CA LEU A 336 -16.69 15.16 16.21
C LEU A 336 -17.32 16.44 15.65
N PHE A 337 -17.62 16.45 14.34
CA PHE A 337 -18.16 17.62 13.64
C PHE A 337 -19.29 17.19 12.70
N PRO A 338 -20.57 17.36 13.07
CA PRO A 338 -21.69 16.98 12.22
C PRO A 338 -21.83 17.95 11.04
N ALA A 339 -22.27 17.43 9.89
CA ALA A 339 -22.63 18.27 8.76
C ALA A 339 -23.95 19.02 9.02
N GLU A 340 -24.02 20.28 8.60
CA GLU A 340 -25.26 21.05 8.65
C GLU A 340 -26.32 20.40 7.76
N GLY A 341 -27.47 20.05 8.37
CA GLY A 341 -28.52 19.33 7.67
C GLY A 341 -28.14 17.89 7.29
N GLY A 342 -27.14 17.28 7.96
CA GLY A 342 -26.70 15.91 7.68
C GLY A 342 -27.82 14.86 7.69
N ASP A 343 -28.84 15.05 8.52
CA ASP A 343 -30.02 14.17 8.58
C ASP A 343 -30.92 14.25 7.33
N GLN A 344 -30.80 15.33 6.54
CA GLN A 344 -31.59 15.53 5.32
C GLN A 344 -31.03 14.75 4.13
N ARG A 345 -29.72 14.44 4.15
CA ARG A 345 -29.02 13.63 3.16
C ARG A 345 -28.24 12.51 3.86
N PRO A 346 -28.94 11.55 4.49
CA PRO A 346 -28.29 10.49 5.23
C PRO A 346 -27.52 9.56 4.27
N ILE A 347 -26.39 9.08 4.74
CA ILE A 347 -25.54 8.12 4.06
C ILE A 347 -26.06 6.73 4.41
N GLN A 348 -26.28 5.92 3.37
CA GLN A 348 -26.74 4.55 3.53
C GLN A 348 -25.52 3.66 3.81
N LEU A 349 -25.41 3.17 5.04
CA LEU A 349 -24.41 2.18 5.37
C LEU A 349 -24.94 0.79 5.04
N THR A 350 -24.11 0.03 4.32
CA THR A 350 -24.33 -1.39 4.05
C THR A 350 -23.15 -2.18 4.58
N ARG A 351 -23.29 -3.51 4.61
CA ARG A 351 -22.21 -4.41 4.99
C ARG A 351 -20.92 -4.20 4.19
N THR A 352 -21.03 -3.86 2.90
CA THR A 352 -19.87 -3.72 2.00
C THR A 352 -19.42 -2.27 1.84
N THR A 353 -20.17 -1.30 2.35
CA THR A 353 -19.87 0.13 2.19
C THR A 353 -19.55 0.83 3.50
N THR A 354 -19.70 0.17 4.65
CA THR A 354 -19.32 0.77 5.94
C THR A 354 -17.80 1.00 6.01
N PRO A 355 -17.33 2.22 6.33
CA PRO A 355 -15.91 2.49 6.54
C PRO A 355 -15.41 2.05 7.93
N PHE A 356 -16.30 1.47 8.74
CA PHE A 356 -16.05 0.99 10.10
C PHE A 356 -16.08 -0.55 10.10
N LEU A 357 -14.90 -1.16 9.89
CA LEU A 357 -14.72 -2.59 9.62
C LEU A 357 -14.57 -3.46 10.88
N LEU A 358 -15.31 -3.17 11.96
CA LEU A 358 -15.30 -4.03 13.17
C LEU A 358 -16.51 -4.93 13.21
N LEU A 359 -16.35 -6.15 13.74
CA LEU A 359 -17.43 -7.13 13.90
C LEU A 359 -18.61 -6.59 14.71
N ASP A 360 -18.37 -5.75 15.72
CA ASP A 360 -19.43 -5.08 16.49
C ASP A 360 -20.29 -4.13 15.64
N TYR A 361 -19.73 -3.61 14.55
CA TYR A 361 -20.41 -2.75 13.57
C TYR A 361 -20.67 -3.48 12.24
N TYR A 362 -20.31 -4.77 12.15
CA TYR A 362 -20.35 -5.64 10.98
C TYR A 362 -20.94 -7.01 11.35
N SER A 363 -22.24 -7.23 11.09
CA SER A 363 -22.85 -8.56 11.31
C SER A 363 -22.95 -9.36 10.01
N MET A 364 -22.62 -10.67 10.09
CA MET A 364 -22.95 -11.67 9.06
C MET A 364 -24.43 -12.11 9.10
N SER A 365 -25.17 -11.76 10.16
CA SER A 365 -26.61 -12.01 10.28
C SER A 365 -27.43 -10.81 9.78
N THR A 366 -28.66 -11.07 9.32
CA THR A 366 -29.64 -10.06 8.90
C THR A 366 -30.17 -9.19 10.05
N ASP A 367 -29.81 -9.49 11.30
CA ASP A 367 -30.18 -8.73 12.50
C ASP A 367 -29.14 -7.64 12.81
N THR A 368 -28.87 -6.75 11.84
CA THR A 368 -27.86 -5.69 12.01
C THR A 368 -28.30 -4.69 13.08
N LEU A 369 -27.44 -4.48 14.09
CA LEU A 369 -27.51 -3.36 15.04
C LEU A 369 -26.93 -2.06 14.46
N THR A 370 -26.17 -2.13 13.35
CA THR A 370 -25.54 -0.96 12.71
C THR A 370 -26.61 -0.01 12.15
N PRO A 371 -26.56 1.30 12.46
CA PRO A 371 -27.47 2.27 11.91
C PRO A 371 -27.39 2.26 10.38
N SER A 372 -28.50 1.89 9.73
CA SER A 372 -28.55 1.80 8.26
C SER A 372 -28.43 3.17 7.60
N ARG A 373 -28.73 4.24 8.34
CA ARG A 373 -28.63 5.63 7.90
C ARG A 373 -27.86 6.43 8.92
N VAL A 374 -26.80 7.09 8.47
CA VAL A 374 -25.92 7.91 9.30
C VAL A 374 -25.74 9.26 8.64
N SER A 375 -25.73 10.31 9.45
CA SER A 375 -25.59 11.68 8.99
C SER A 375 -24.16 11.92 8.46
N ALA A 376 -24.02 12.80 7.47
CA ALA A 376 -22.70 13.24 7.03
C ALA A 376 -21.97 14.00 8.16
N GLY A 377 -20.63 13.94 8.17
CA GLY A 377 -19.81 14.57 9.20
C GLY A 377 -18.44 13.95 9.37
N LEU A 378 -17.66 14.49 10.28
CA LEU A 378 -16.36 13.95 10.68
C LEU A 378 -16.51 13.06 11.92
N TYR A 379 -16.13 11.79 11.80
CA TYR A 379 -16.20 10.80 12.85
C TYR A 379 -14.80 10.31 13.22
N THR A 380 -14.57 9.94 14.49
CA THR A 380 -13.42 9.10 14.83
C THR A 380 -13.58 7.72 14.22
N ALA A 381 -12.46 7.03 14.00
CA ALA A 381 -12.49 5.64 13.57
C ALA A 381 -13.10 4.73 14.67
N ALA A 382 -13.77 3.66 14.24
CA ALA A 382 -14.08 2.55 15.13
C ALA A 382 -12.82 1.72 15.34
N VAL A 383 -12.45 1.41 16.58
CA VAL A 383 -11.31 0.53 16.87
C VAL A 383 -11.63 -0.52 17.92
N GLU A 384 -11.14 -1.73 17.70
CA GLU A 384 -11.02 -2.74 18.75
C GLU A 384 -9.66 -2.50 19.43
N ARG A 385 -9.65 -2.01 20.67
CA ARG A 385 -8.42 -1.52 21.30
C ARG A 385 -7.38 -2.59 21.63
N ASN A 386 -7.78 -3.86 21.63
CA ASN A 386 -6.89 -5.00 21.76
C ASN A 386 -6.42 -5.56 20.41
N GLY A 387 -6.91 -4.99 19.30
CA GLY A 387 -6.56 -5.37 17.95
C GLY A 387 -5.22 -4.81 17.49
N LEU A 388 -4.67 -5.46 16.48
CA LEU A 388 -3.43 -5.08 15.82
C LEU A 388 -3.61 -3.78 15.02
N ASP A 389 -2.57 -2.95 14.98
CA ASP A 389 -2.46 -1.73 14.16
C ASP A 389 -3.62 -0.70 14.28
N THR A 390 -4.27 -0.62 15.44
CA THR A 390 -5.41 0.29 15.65
C THR A 390 -5.02 1.78 15.79
N ALA A 391 -5.87 2.69 15.30
CA ALA A 391 -5.64 4.12 15.40
C ALA A 391 -6.91 4.85 15.86
N GLU A 392 -7.07 5.01 17.19
CA GLU A 392 -8.21 5.71 17.78
C GLU A 392 -8.17 7.22 17.48
N ASP A 393 -6.97 7.75 17.18
CA ASP A 393 -6.74 9.11 16.68
C ASP A 393 -7.05 9.28 15.18
N GLY A 394 -7.47 8.21 14.52
CA GLY A 394 -7.90 8.22 13.13
C GLY A 394 -9.30 8.79 12.94
N PHE A 395 -9.60 9.22 11.71
CA PHE A 395 -10.91 9.77 11.35
C PHE A 395 -11.49 9.15 10.07
N ARG A 396 -12.81 9.31 9.91
CA ARG A 396 -13.56 9.13 8.65
C ARG A 396 -14.41 10.37 8.40
N LEU A 397 -14.23 11.01 7.24
CA LEU A 397 -15.09 12.10 6.78
C LEU A 397 -16.18 11.50 5.91
N LEU A 398 -17.40 11.40 6.43
CA LEU A 398 -18.53 10.84 5.71
C LEU A 398 -19.20 11.93 4.88
N LEU A 399 -19.17 11.78 3.55
CA LEU A 399 -19.74 12.70 2.58
C LEU A 399 -21.13 12.23 2.12
N PRO A 400 -22.09 13.14 1.87
CA PRO A 400 -23.43 12.79 1.38
C PRO A 400 -23.46 12.51 -0.13
N PHE A 401 -22.30 12.28 -0.73
CA PHE A 401 -22.07 11.95 -2.13
C PHE A 401 -20.82 11.07 -2.23
N THR A 402 -20.68 10.40 -3.35
CA THR A 402 -19.59 9.48 -3.68
C THR A 402 -18.54 10.17 -4.53
N LEU A 403 -17.29 9.72 -4.40
CA LEU A 403 -16.11 10.23 -5.08
C LEU A 403 -15.75 9.31 -6.25
N ASN A 404 -15.22 9.91 -7.32
CA ASN A 404 -14.64 9.21 -8.48
C ASN A 404 -15.61 8.22 -9.16
N ASP A 405 -16.91 8.53 -9.22
CA ASP A 405 -17.93 7.65 -9.82
C ASP A 405 -17.77 7.41 -11.34
N GLY A 406 -16.98 8.24 -12.03
CA GLY A 406 -16.72 8.14 -13.47
C GLY A 406 -15.67 7.08 -13.82
N TRP A 407 -15.89 6.34 -14.91
CA TRP A 407 -15.01 5.25 -15.37
C TRP A 407 -13.69 5.69 -16.05
N ASP A 408 -13.55 6.97 -16.39
CA ASP A 408 -12.46 7.48 -17.24
C ASP A 408 -11.96 8.84 -16.73
N ARG A 409 -11.38 8.85 -15.53
CA ARG A 409 -10.88 10.08 -14.90
C ARG A 409 -9.41 9.96 -14.53
N SER A 410 -8.57 10.75 -15.19
CA SER A 410 -7.19 11.03 -14.79
C SER A 410 -7.10 12.06 -13.64
N VAL A 411 -8.20 12.78 -13.39
CA VAL A 411 -8.36 13.83 -12.37
C VAL A 411 -9.46 13.42 -11.41
N GLY A 412 -9.19 13.44 -10.10
CA GLY A 412 -10.12 12.99 -9.08
C GLY A 412 -9.53 13.08 -7.69
N ALA A 413 -10.37 12.77 -6.69
CA ALA A 413 -9.94 12.76 -5.29
C ALA A 413 -8.89 11.67 -5.09
N ARG A 414 -7.83 11.99 -4.33
CA ARG A 414 -6.69 11.10 -4.10
C ARG A 414 -6.43 10.88 -2.61
N ARG A 415 -5.95 9.68 -2.29
CA ARG A 415 -5.41 9.34 -0.97
C ARG A 415 -3.99 9.90 -0.82
N SER A 416 -3.38 9.74 0.35
CA SER A 416 -2.06 10.30 0.67
C SER A 416 -0.92 9.67 -0.14
N ASP A 417 -1.06 8.42 -0.57
CA ASP A 417 -0.16 7.76 -1.53
C ASP A 417 -0.26 8.34 -2.97
N GLY A 418 -1.20 9.26 -3.21
CA GLY A 418 -1.41 9.85 -4.52
C GLY A 418 -2.30 9.03 -5.44
N GLU A 419 -2.73 7.83 -5.04
CA GLU A 419 -3.69 7.04 -5.80
C GLU A 419 -5.09 7.65 -5.71
N LEU A 420 -5.91 7.43 -6.74
CA LEU A 420 -7.31 7.81 -6.72
C LEU A 420 -8.04 7.07 -5.59
N THR A 421 -8.94 7.77 -4.88
CA THR A 421 -9.82 7.10 -3.92
C THR A 421 -10.70 6.09 -4.62
N ASP A 422 -11.06 5.03 -3.90
CA ASP A 422 -11.92 3.97 -4.40
C ASP A 422 -13.20 4.54 -4.99
N ARG A 423 -13.60 3.98 -6.13
CA ARG A 423 -14.78 4.41 -6.85
C ARG A 423 -16.03 4.18 -6.03
N GLY A 424 -16.90 5.19 -5.95
CA GLY A 424 -18.11 5.10 -5.14
C GLY A 424 -17.85 5.28 -3.65
N SER A 425 -16.62 5.63 -3.25
CA SER A 425 -16.31 5.90 -1.85
C SER A 425 -16.91 7.22 -1.40
N PHE A 426 -17.46 7.23 -0.19
CA PHE A 426 -17.93 8.45 0.49
C PHE A 426 -17.11 8.78 1.73
N ALA A 427 -16.02 8.04 2.00
CA ALA A 427 -15.25 8.13 3.25
C ALA A 427 -13.72 8.18 3.06
N ASP A 428 -13.21 8.03 1.83
CA ASP A 428 -11.76 7.92 1.58
C ASP A 428 -11.04 9.26 1.37
N LEU A 429 -11.78 10.37 1.34
CA LEU A 429 -11.14 11.69 1.25
C LEU A 429 -10.21 11.89 2.46
N PHE A 430 -8.99 12.38 2.18
CA PHE A 430 -7.92 12.60 3.15
C PHE A 430 -7.36 11.32 3.82
N GLN A 431 -7.66 10.11 3.31
CA GLN A 431 -7.11 8.87 3.88
C GLN A 431 -5.70 8.57 3.36
N HIS A 432 -5.02 7.61 4.03
CA HIS A 432 -3.61 7.27 3.73
C HIS A 432 -3.42 6.65 2.34
N GLY A 433 -4.15 5.59 2.01
CA GLY A 433 -3.69 4.67 0.99
C GLY A 433 -2.53 3.81 1.51
N PHE A 434 -1.57 3.44 0.65
CA PHE A 434 -0.41 2.65 1.04
C PHE A 434 0.49 3.36 2.07
N LYS A 435 1.14 2.58 2.94
CA LYS A 435 1.91 3.08 4.09
C LYS A 435 3.35 2.55 4.06
N PRO A 436 4.33 3.34 3.59
CA PRO A 436 5.68 2.83 3.30
C PRO A 436 6.49 2.42 4.53
N PHE A 437 6.07 2.83 5.74
CA PHE A 437 6.78 2.55 6.99
C PHE A 437 6.11 1.49 7.88
N GLY A 438 5.11 0.78 7.33
CA GLY A 438 4.37 -0.26 8.01
C GLY A 438 3.00 0.18 8.55
N GLY A 439 2.17 -0.83 8.78
CA GLY A 439 0.77 -0.70 9.11
C GLY A 439 -0.13 -1.20 7.99
N ASP A 440 -1.30 -1.69 8.38
CA ASP A 440 -2.30 -2.30 7.53
C ASP A 440 -3.00 -1.22 6.67
N TYR A 441 -3.41 -1.58 5.45
CA TYR A 441 -3.94 -0.62 4.47
C TYR A 441 -5.19 0.11 4.98
N TYR A 442 -6.05 -0.56 5.77
CA TYR A 442 -7.28 0.03 6.30
C TYR A 442 -7.07 1.03 7.46
N ARG A 443 -5.85 1.11 8.05
CA ARG A 443 -5.58 2.03 9.17
C ARG A 443 -5.88 3.49 8.76
N PRO A 444 -6.77 4.20 9.47
CA PRO A 444 -7.21 5.56 9.14
C PRO A 444 -6.10 6.61 9.24
N GLN A 445 -6.27 7.72 8.50
CA GLN A 445 -5.41 8.90 8.65
C GLN A 445 -5.64 9.61 9.98
N ARG A 446 -4.57 10.19 10.54
CA ARG A 446 -4.60 10.90 11.83
C ARG A 446 -5.38 12.20 11.76
N LEU A 447 -6.23 12.46 12.76
CA LEU A 447 -7.03 13.67 12.86
C LEU A 447 -6.18 14.94 12.86
N GLU A 448 -5.04 14.92 13.54
CA GLU A 448 -4.06 16.02 13.55
C GLU A 448 -3.71 16.50 12.13
N ARG A 449 -3.44 15.55 11.21
CA ARG A 449 -3.02 15.84 9.84
C ARG A 449 -4.14 16.49 9.03
N LEU A 450 -5.38 16.06 9.27
CA LEU A 450 -6.57 16.70 8.68
C LEU A 450 -6.72 18.14 9.15
N LEU A 451 -6.61 18.39 10.45
CA LEU A 451 -6.75 19.73 11.01
C LEU A 451 -5.67 20.69 10.48
N ASP A 452 -4.44 20.22 10.32
CA ASP A 452 -3.37 21.00 9.68
C ASP A 452 -3.61 21.23 8.18
N CYS A 453 -4.20 20.26 7.46
CA CYS A 453 -4.61 20.45 6.06
C CYS A 453 -5.71 21.53 5.95
N TRP A 454 -6.76 21.43 6.75
CA TRP A 454 -7.83 22.43 6.80
C TRP A 454 -7.33 23.83 7.16
N ARG A 455 -6.35 23.91 8.07
CA ARG A 455 -5.69 25.18 8.40
C ARG A 455 -5.04 25.79 7.16
N LYS A 456 -4.29 25.00 6.38
CA LYS A 456 -3.66 25.47 5.14
C LYS A 456 -4.70 25.98 4.13
N LEU A 457 -5.87 25.34 4.03
CA LEU A 457 -6.96 25.80 3.14
C LEU A 457 -7.50 27.17 3.55
N VAL A 458 -7.61 27.43 4.85
CA VAL A 458 -8.01 28.74 5.39
C VAL A 458 -6.90 29.78 5.21
N GLU A 459 -5.65 29.43 5.52
CA GLU A 459 -4.50 30.34 5.42
C GLU A 459 -4.23 30.75 3.97
N LYS A 460 -4.34 29.82 3.01
CA LYS A 460 -4.20 30.11 1.57
C LYS A 460 -5.41 30.84 0.98
N GLY A 461 -6.52 30.95 1.71
CA GLY A 461 -7.76 31.55 1.20
C GLY A 461 -8.49 30.69 0.17
N VAL A 462 -8.14 29.39 0.08
CA VAL A 462 -8.90 28.39 -0.68
C VAL A 462 -10.30 28.28 -0.11
N TRP A 463 -10.41 28.24 1.22
CA TRP A 463 -11.67 28.36 1.93
C TRP A 463 -11.89 29.80 2.37
N SER A 464 -13.03 30.35 1.94
CA SER A 464 -13.48 31.66 2.40
C SER A 464 -13.98 31.58 3.84
N VAL A 465 -13.76 32.64 4.61
CA VAL A 465 -14.16 32.72 6.02
C VAL A 465 -15.04 33.94 6.22
N GLY A 466 -16.24 33.72 6.73
CA GLY A 466 -17.25 34.72 7.04
C GLY A 466 -17.46 34.88 8.55
N PRO A 467 -18.44 35.68 8.99
CA PRO A 467 -18.66 35.99 10.40
C PRO A 467 -18.95 34.77 11.29
N LYS A 468 -19.39 33.65 10.70
CA LYS A 468 -19.72 32.40 11.41
C LYS A 468 -18.63 31.34 11.30
N GLY A 469 -17.47 31.63 10.71
CA GLY A 469 -16.42 30.66 10.44
C GLY A 469 -16.27 30.37 8.95
N VAL A 470 -15.80 29.18 8.60
CA VAL A 470 -15.57 28.77 7.21
C VAL A 470 -16.90 28.75 6.44
N GLU A 471 -16.92 29.37 5.25
CA GLU A 471 -18.09 29.43 4.37
C GLU A 471 -18.15 28.23 3.43
N GLY A 472 -19.32 28.03 2.82
CA GLY A 472 -19.60 26.90 1.94
C GLY A 472 -20.45 25.83 2.58
N THR A 473 -20.67 24.74 1.85
CA THR A 473 -21.48 23.60 2.30
C THR A 473 -20.65 22.33 2.25
N ILE A 474 -21.20 21.23 2.73
CA ILE A 474 -20.54 19.92 2.61
C ILE A 474 -20.26 19.52 1.15
N ASP A 475 -20.97 20.12 0.18
CA ASP A 475 -20.72 19.90 -1.25
C ASP A 475 -19.44 20.58 -1.75
N THR A 476 -18.84 21.51 -0.99
CA THR A 476 -17.54 22.12 -1.34
C THR A 476 -16.42 21.09 -1.41
N PHE A 477 -16.53 19.96 -0.71
CA PHE A 477 -15.57 18.86 -0.82
C PHE A 477 -15.55 18.18 -2.20
N LYS A 478 -16.53 18.45 -3.09
CA LYS A 478 -16.49 18.03 -4.50
C LYS A 478 -15.36 18.67 -5.29
N ASP A 479 -14.80 19.78 -4.83
CA ASP A 479 -13.61 20.38 -5.41
C ASP A 479 -12.43 19.38 -5.42
N ALA A 480 -12.42 18.38 -4.53
CA ALA A 480 -11.44 17.31 -4.54
C ALA A 480 -11.48 16.45 -5.83
N GLU A 481 -12.61 16.45 -6.56
CA GLU A 481 -12.76 15.74 -7.84
C GLU A 481 -12.36 16.59 -9.05
N SER A 482 -11.94 17.84 -8.84
CA SER A 482 -11.52 18.75 -9.91
C SER A 482 -10.00 18.83 -10.04
N ASP A 483 -9.52 19.73 -10.89
CA ASP A 483 -8.14 20.20 -10.94
C ASP A 483 -7.58 20.72 -9.59
N ARG A 484 -8.44 20.90 -8.59
CA ARG A 484 -8.09 21.34 -7.23
C ARG A 484 -7.83 20.21 -6.25
N TRP A 485 -7.78 18.95 -6.71
CA TRP A 485 -7.57 17.79 -5.85
C TRP A 485 -6.32 17.93 -4.93
N GLU A 486 -5.27 18.62 -5.39
CA GLU A 486 -4.04 18.88 -4.62
C GLU A 486 -4.29 19.69 -3.33
N ASP A 487 -5.31 20.55 -3.32
CA ASP A 487 -5.74 21.27 -2.11
C ASP A 487 -6.33 20.29 -1.07
N TYR A 488 -6.97 19.20 -1.54
CA TYR A 488 -7.67 18.21 -0.71
C TYR A 488 -6.84 16.93 -0.46
N TYR A 489 -5.53 17.04 -0.64
CA TYR A 489 -4.57 15.96 -0.48
C TYR A 489 -3.72 16.18 0.79
N ILE A 490 -3.52 15.11 1.58
CA ILE A 490 -2.57 15.11 2.70
C ILE A 490 -1.29 14.43 2.21
N PRO A 491 -0.18 15.17 2.06
CA PRO A 491 1.07 14.53 1.65
C PRO A 491 1.55 13.55 2.73
N PRO A 492 2.19 12.43 2.31
CA PRO A 492 2.77 11.48 3.22
C PRO A 492 3.83 12.20 4.04
N THR A 493 3.85 11.94 5.35
CA THR A 493 4.95 12.42 6.18
C THR A 493 6.18 11.60 5.85
N CYS A 494 7.10 12.17 5.07
CA CYS A 494 8.49 11.84 5.30
C CYS A 494 8.86 12.40 6.70
N PRO A 495 9.61 11.68 7.54
CA PRO A 495 10.11 12.23 8.81
C PRO A 495 10.99 13.49 8.67
N SER A 496 11.18 14.02 7.45
CA SER A 496 12.12 15.10 7.12
C SER A 496 11.52 16.47 6.75
N THR A 497 10.22 16.76 6.88
CA THR A 497 9.73 18.11 6.51
C THR A 497 8.71 18.74 7.47
N THR A 498 9.08 19.90 8.02
CA THR A 498 8.13 20.90 8.52
C THR A 498 7.41 21.58 7.34
N PRO A 499 6.28 22.29 7.56
CA PRO A 499 5.29 22.58 6.51
C PRO A 499 5.70 23.52 5.35
N ASP A 500 6.89 24.12 5.37
CA ASP A 500 7.20 25.33 4.58
C ASP A 500 8.10 25.12 3.35
N GLU A 501 8.56 23.90 3.04
CA GLU A 501 9.50 23.66 1.93
C GLU A 501 8.96 22.88 0.73
N ASN A 502 7.64 22.86 0.50
CA ASN A 502 7.02 22.20 -0.66
C ASN A 502 7.23 22.91 -2.02
N LEU A 503 8.05 23.96 -2.11
CA LEU A 503 8.17 24.78 -3.33
C LEU A 503 9.40 24.50 -4.19
N TRP A 504 10.34 23.65 -3.77
CA TRP A 504 11.57 23.39 -4.54
C TRP A 504 11.57 22.07 -5.34
N GLY A 505 10.70 21.10 -5.01
CA GLY A 505 10.56 19.84 -5.76
C GLY A 505 9.81 19.96 -7.10
N PHE A 506 9.03 21.03 -7.29
CA PHE A 506 8.20 21.21 -8.49
C PHE A 506 8.99 21.63 -9.74
N GLY A 507 10.22 22.12 -9.59
CA GLY A 507 11.04 22.59 -10.71
C GLY A 507 11.57 21.48 -11.63
N GLN A 508 11.60 20.23 -11.15
CA GLN A 508 12.15 19.10 -11.91
C GLN A 508 11.08 18.32 -12.70
N CYS A 509 9.82 18.31 -12.24
CA CYS A 509 8.72 17.60 -12.93
C CYS A 509 8.24 18.33 -14.21
N LEU A 510 8.33 19.66 -14.26
CA LEU A 510 7.98 20.46 -15.46
C LEU A 510 8.97 20.26 -16.62
N GLY A 511 10.23 19.90 -16.33
CA GLY A 511 11.24 19.60 -17.35
C GLY A 511 10.96 18.26 -18.06
N MET A 512 10.53 17.24 -17.32
CA MET A 512 10.20 15.91 -17.87
C MET A 512 8.90 15.92 -18.69
N ALA A 513 7.86 16.64 -18.23
CA ALA A 513 6.59 16.73 -18.96
C ALA A 513 6.75 17.38 -20.36
N MET A 514 7.66 18.35 -20.49
CA MET A 514 7.95 18.99 -21.79
C MET A 514 8.71 18.07 -22.75
N VAL A 515 9.57 17.17 -22.25
CA VAL A 515 10.30 16.21 -23.09
C VAL A 515 9.38 15.09 -23.58
N VAL A 516 8.45 14.64 -22.73
CA VAL A 516 7.46 13.62 -23.09
C VAL A 516 6.44 14.15 -24.11
N LEU A 517 6.01 15.42 -24.00
CA LEU A 517 5.12 16.03 -25.00
C LEU A 517 5.77 16.23 -26.38
N VAL A 518 7.09 16.49 -26.41
CA VAL A 518 7.85 16.58 -27.68
C VAL A 518 8.04 15.21 -28.33
N LEU A 519 8.18 14.14 -27.53
CA LEU A 519 8.29 12.76 -28.02
C LEU A 519 6.94 12.19 -28.50
N PHE A 520 5.83 12.52 -27.83
CA PHE A 520 4.49 12.08 -28.25
C PHE A 520 4.03 12.77 -29.55
N SER A 521 4.32 14.07 -29.72
CA SER A 521 4.00 14.79 -30.96
C SER A 521 4.75 14.24 -32.18
N ALA A 522 5.96 13.71 -31.98
CA ALA A 522 6.77 13.08 -33.04
C ALA A 522 6.31 11.65 -33.39
N LEU A 523 5.62 10.97 -32.47
CA LEU A 523 5.12 9.60 -32.68
C LEU A 523 3.75 9.58 -33.37
N GLU A 524 2.86 10.53 -33.05
CA GLU A 524 1.57 10.68 -33.74
C GLU A 524 1.73 11.02 -35.24
N THR A 525 2.73 11.83 -35.58
CA THR A 525 3.01 12.17 -37.00
C THR A 525 3.57 10.99 -37.81
N TYR A 526 4.08 9.94 -37.16
CA TYR A 526 4.60 8.74 -37.83
C TYR A 526 3.52 7.68 -38.07
N ILE A 527 2.47 7.64 -37.23
CA ILE A 527 1.41 6.62 -37.28
C ILE A 527 0.26 7.03 -38.23
N GLU A 528 -0.05 8.32 -38.35
CA GLU A 528 -1.10 8.79 -39.27
C GLU A 528 -0.74 8.68 -40.76
N ALA A 529 0.54 8.52 -41.10
CA ALA A 529 1.01 8.43 -42.49
C ALA A 529 0.87 7.04 -43.12
N ASP A 530 0.60 5.99 -42.34
CA ASP A 530 0.67 4.58 -42.79
C ASP A 530 -0.71 3.93 -43.05
N ILE A 531 -1.82 4.65 -42.80
CA ILE A 531 -3.19 4.07 -42.85
C ILE A 531 -4.06 4.58 -44.03
N SER A 532 -3.59 5.52 -44.86
CA SER A 532 -4.37 6.03 -45.99
C SER A 532 -3.55 6.06 -47.29
N ASP A 533 -3.77 5.09 -48.18
CA ASP A 533 -4.21 5.38 -49.57
C ASP A 533 -4.13 4.16 -50.50
N GLN A 534 -5.32 3.69 -50.93
CA GLN A 534 -5.52 3.13 -52.26
C GLN A 534 -5.89 4.28 -53.23
N THR A 535 -4.99 4.58 -54.16
CA THR A 535 -5.17 5.47 -55.35
C THR A 535 -6.32 5.00 -56.28
N PRO A 536 -6.93 5.84 -57.19
CA PRO A 536 -6.16 6.63 -58.17
C PRO A 536 -6.76 7.90 -58.88
N ILE A 537 -5.85 8.61 -59.59
CA ILE A 537 -5.94 9.56 -60.75
C ILE A 537 -6.55 10.97 -60.56
N ALA A 538 -5.74 12.04 -60.71
CA ALA A 538 -5.95 13.14 -61.70
C ALA A 538 -4.85 14.23 -61.69
N THR A 539 -4.47 14.64 -62.91
CA THR A 539 -3.79 15.87 -63.38
C THR A 539 -4.32 17.17 -62.74
N GLY A 540 -3.64 18.30 -62.53
CA GLY A 540 -2.32 18.86 -62.88
C GLY A 540 -2.40 20.42 -62.75
N THR A 541 -1.26 21.09 -62.49
CA THR A 541 -0.94 22.56 -62.55
C THR A 541 -1.58 23.49 -61.49
N ASP A 542 -0.93 24.46 -60.81
CA ASP A 542 0.43 25.02 -60.58
C ASP A 542 0.29 25.86 -59.26
N GLU A 543 1.21 26.01 -58.28
CA GLU A 543 2.45 26.82 -58.20
C GLU A 543 3.20 26.59 -56.84
N PHE A 544 4.50 26.91 -56.80
CA PHE A 544 5.65 26.52 -55.94
C PHE A 544 5.86 27.30 -54.59
N PRO A 545 6.90 27.08 -53.72
CA PRO A 545 8.03 26.11 -53.72
C PRO A 545 8.32 25.38 -52.38
N TRP A 546 8.91 24.17 -52.43
CA TRP A 546 10.03 23.64 -51.61
C TRP A 546 10.04 22.09 -51.67
N ARG A 547 11.26 21.52 -51.71
CA ARG A 547 11.72 20.11 -51.54
C ARG A 547 12.03 19.25 -52.79
N PRO A 548 13.06 18.38 -52.68
CA PRO A 548 13.64 17.60 -53.79
C PRO A 548 12.93 16.25 -54.02
N PRO A 549 12.94 15.67 -55.24
CA PRO A 549 12.54 14.28 -55.51
C PRO A 549 13.77 13.37 -55.70
N ARG A 550 13.82 12.20 -55.04
CA ARG A 550 13.24 10.87 -55.39
C ARG A 550 14.07 10.04 -56.39
N SER A 551 14.64 8.96 -55.84
CA SER A 551 14.42 7.54 -56.19
C SER A 551 14.70 6.99 -57.61
N ALA A 552 15.61 6.01 -57.63
CA ALA A 552 15.55 4.68 -58.28
C ALA A 552 15.53 4.53 -59.83
N THR A 553 16.55 3.83 -60.34
CA THR A 553 16.53 3.01 -61.60
C THR A 553 17.70 1.99 -61.48
N ILE A 554 17.41 0.68 -61.38
CA ILE A 554 17.54 -0.37 -62.43
C ILE A 554 18.97 -0.91 -62.68
N ILE A 555 19.09 -2.23 -62.43
CA ILE A 555 19.75 -3.32 -63.19
C ILE A 555 21.25 -3.23 -63.58
N SER A 556 21.97 -4.28 -63.14
CA SER A 556 23.22 -4.93 -63.57
C SER A 556 24.15 -4.30 -64.62
N VAL A 557 25.47 -4.41 -64.36
CA VAL A 557 26.57 -4.90 -65.23
C VAL A 557 27.87 -4.75 -64.41
N GLU A 558 28.54 -5.84 -64.00
CA GLU A 558 29.73 -6.44 -64.66
C GLU A 558 30.91 -5.43 -64.75
N GLU A 559 31.94 -5.51 -63.92
CA GLU A 559 33.23 -6.24 -64.08
C GLU A 559 34.22 -5.45 -63.16
N GLN A 560 35.31 -5.91 -62.57
CA GLN A 560 36.18 -7.08 -62.70
C GLN A 560 37.14 -7.01 -61.49
N SER A 561 37.43 -8.14 -60.84
CA SER A 561 38.80 -8.52 -60.49
C SER A 561 38.84 -9.83 -59.69
N LEU A 562 39.04 -10.93 -60.43
CA LEU A 562 39.92 -12.08 -60.15
C LEU A 562 39.62 -12.92 -58.88
N GLY A 563 39.35 -14.22 -58.94
CA GLY A 563 39.54 -15.17 -60.02
C GLY A 563 39.09 -16.58 -59.61
N THR A 564 38.69 -17.31 -60.63
CA THR A 564 38.22 -18.69 -60.78
C THR A 564 39.08 -19.80 -60.17
N SER A 565 38.44 -20.89 -59.69
CA SER A 565 38.46 -22.26 -60.29
C SER A 565 37.76 -23.25 -59.33
N ILE A 566 36.59 -23.82 -59.64
CA ILE A 566 36.37 -25.10 -60.37
C ILE A 566 37.38 -26.21 -60.01
N HIS A 567 36.94 -27.28 -59.30
CA HIS A 567 36.85 -28.67 -59.81
C HIS A 567 36.57 -29.73 -58.71
N GLN A 568 35.49 -30.50 -58.92
CA GLN A 568 35.36 -31.97 -58.85
C GLN A 568 35.69 -32.79 -57.56
N ARG A 569 34.61 -33.45 -57.08
CA ARG A 569 34.48 -34.87 -56.60
C ARG A 569 35.53 -35.88 -57.15
N PRO A 570 35.56 -37.17 -56.70
CA PRO A 570 35.34 -37.82 -55.38
C PRO A 570 36.26 -39.06 -55.11
N ARG A 571 36.05 -39.79 -53.99
CA ARG A 571 36.41 -41.23 -53.72
C ARG A 571 37.93 -41.53 -53.61
N SER A 572 38.45 -42.48 -52.83
CA SER A 572 38.01 -43.63 -52.01
C SER A 572 39.25 -44.01 -51.14
N SER A 573 39.15 -44.65 -49.97
CA SER A 573 39.11 -46.12 -49.70
C SER A 573 40.23 -46.48 -48.72
N GLN A 574 39.86 -47.22 -47.67
CA GLN A 574 40.59 -48.36 -47.05
C GLN A 574 41.96 -48.09 -46.38
N ASN A 575 42.41 -48.81 -45.37
CA ASN A 575 41.88 -49.76 -44.39
C ASN A 575 43.08 -50.05 -43.45
N GLU A 576 42.79 -50.82 -42.39
CA GLU A 576 43.72 -51.60 -41.54
C GLU A 576 44.32 -50.86 -40.33
N ALA A 577 44.42 -51.45 -39.14
CA ALA A 577 43.76 -52.53 -38.38
C ALA A 577 44.67 -52.79 -37.14
N GLU A 578 44.11 -53.48 -36.14
CA GLU A 578 44.76 -54.09 -34.95
C GLU A 578 45.10 -53.17 -33.76
N HIS A 579 44.81 -53.49 -32.49
CA HIS A 579 44.20 -54.68 -31.89
C HIS A 579 43.71 -54.37 -30.45
N ALA A 580 42.53 -54.93 -30.10
CA ALA A 580 42.08 -55.52 -28.81
C ALA A 580 42.18 -54.74 -27.47
N ASP A 581 41.04 -54.57 -26.77
CA ASP A 581 40.62 -55.49 -25.69
C ASP A 581 39.13 -55.33 -25.31
N MET A 582 38.54 -56.39 -24.74
CA MET A 582 37.13 -56.61 -24.41
C MET A 582 36.66 -55.85 -23.15
N GLY A 583 35.38 -55.43 -23.12
CA GLY A 583 34.71 -55.03 -21.87
C GLY A 583 33.35 -54.37 -22.05
N GLN A 584 32.34 -55.20 -22.27
CA GLN A 584 30.88 -55.03 -22.13
C GLN A 584 30.27 -53.68 -21.70
N ALA A 585 29.23 -53.33 -22.48
CA ALA A 585 27.95 -52.71 -22.09
C ALA A 585 27.97 -51.21 -21.74
N ASP A 586 27.71 -50.37 -22.75
CA ASP A 586 26.64 -49.36 -22.77
C ASP A 586 26.86 -48.37 -23.92
N ALA A 587 25.91 -48.28 -24.88
CA ALA A 587 25.48 -47.04 -25.57
C ALA A 587 24.80 -47.28 -26.94
N SER A 588 23.69 -46.55 -27.11
CA SER A 588 23.16 -45.96 -28.35
C SER A 588 22.59 -46.88 -29.45
N ILE A 589 21.25 -46.89 -29.53
CA ILE A 589 20.56 -46.83 -30.83
C ILE A 589 19.99 -45.42 -30.95
N THR A 590 20.66 -44.62 -31.79
CA THR A 590 20.08 -43.49 -32.49
C THR A 590 18.94 -43.99 -33.39
N GLY A 591 17.72 -43.62 -33.03
CA GLY A 591 16.55 -43.74 -33.91
C GLY A 591 16.19 -42.37 -34.45
N ASP A 592 16.43 -42.17 -35.75
CA ASP A 592 15.95 -41.04 -36.53
C ASP A 592 14.48 -40.73 -36.21
N THR A 593 14.22 -39.56 -35.64
CA THR A 593 12.88 -38.98 -35.63
C THR A 593 12.88 -37.81 -36.60
N LEU A 594 12.44 -38.09 -37.82
CA LEU A 594 11.98 -37.10 -38.79
C LEU A 594 11.09 -36.08 -38.06
N GLY A 595 11.52 -34.82 -38.03
CA GLY A 595 10.75 -33.73 -37.44
C GLY A 595 9.38 -33.59 -38.12
N PRO A 596 8.34 -33.15 -37.41
CA PRO A 596 7.06 -32.86 -38.04
C PRO A 596 7.25 -31.66 -38.98
N SER A 597 7.05 -31.94 -40.27
CA SER A 597 6.90 -30.95 -41.32
C SER A 597 5.91 -29.87 -40.88
N SER A 598 6.41 -28.66 -40.63
CA SER A 598 5.61 -27.49 -40.34
C SER A 598 4.77 -27.14 -41.57
N LEU A 599 3.46 -27.35 -41.49
CA LEU A 599 2.53 -26.79 -42.46
C LEU A 599 2.65 -25.24 -42.46
N PRO A 600 2.54 -24.57 -43.62
CA PRO A 600 2.62 -23.11 -43.71
C PRO A 600 1.53 -22.41 -42.88
N ALA A 601 1.85 -21.20 -42.39
CA ALA A 601 1.09 -20.43 -41.39
C ALA A 601 -0.38 -20.08 -41.74
N TYR A 602 -0.88 -20.43 -42.92
CA TYR A 602 -2.28 -20.18 -43.32
C TYR A 602 -3.21 -21.40 -43.11
N GLU A 603 -2.68 -22.56 -42.67
CA GLU A 603 -3.44 -23.79 -42.42
C GLU A 603 -3.46 -24.22 -40.93
N ARG A 604 -2.94 -23.42 -39.99
CA ARG A 604 -3.10 -23.68 -38.55
C ARG A 604 -4.49 -23.25 -38.09
N ASN A 605 -5.25 -24.19 -37.56
CA ASN A 605 -6.58 -23.96 -37.04
C ASN A 605 -6.49 -23.19 -35.71
N TYR A 606 -6.78 -21.90 -35.74
CA TYR A 606 -6.69 -20.96 -34.60
C TYR A 606 -7.38 -21.45 -33.31
N TYR A 607 -8.35 -22.36 -33.42
CA TYR A 607 -9.10 -22.93 -32.30
C TYR A 607 -8.41 -24.09 -31.60
N ASP A 608 -7.54 -24.85 -32.28
CA ASP A 608 -6.87 -26.02 -31.69
C ASP A 608 -5.72 -25.60 -30.75
N ASP A 609 -4.97 -24.53 -31.09
CA ASP A 609 -3.89 -24.00 -30.26
C ASP A 609 -4.42 -23.39 -28.95
N ARG A 610 -5.55 -22.65 -28.98
CA ARG A 610 -6.17 -22.13 -27.75
C ARG A 610 -6.79 -23.24 -26.90
N TRP A 611 -7.36 -24.28 -27.52
CA TRP A 611 -7.90 -25.42 -26.78
C TRP A 611 -6.82 -26.18 -26.02
N CYS A 612 -5.66 -26.43 -26.65
CA CYS A 612 -4.52 -27.07 -25.99
C CYS A 612 -3.91 -26.21 -24.87
N ILE A 613 -3.83 -24.89 -25.06
CA ILE A 613 -3.36 -23.95 -24.03
C ILE A 613 -4.35 -23.90 -22.85
N SER A 614 -5.65 -23.84 -23.11
CA SER A 614 -6.68 -23.88 -22.06
C SER A 614 -6.71 -25.22 -21.32
N LEU A 615 -6.48 -26.35 -22.02
CA LEU A 615 -6.40 -27.67 -21.39
C LEU A 615 -5.13 -27.81 -20.52
N ALA A 616 -4.01 -27.22 -20.95
CA ALA A 616 -2.77 -27.18 -20.15
C ALA A 616 -2.94 -26.31 -18.89
N ALA A 617 -3.54 -25.13 -19.02
CA ALA A 617 -3.87 -24.26 -17.89
C ALA A 617 -4.86 -24.92 -16.91
N PHE A 618 -5.87 -25.61 -17.43
CA PHE A 618 -6.84 -26.36 -16.62
C PHE A 618 -6.18 -27.51 -15.84
N ASN A 619 -5.29 -28.28 -16.47
CA ASN A 619 -4.54 -29.35 -15.79
C ASN A 619 -3.58 -28.80 -14.74
N LEU A 620 -2.97 -27.63 -14.96
CA LEU A 620 -2.11 -26.95 -13.99
C LEU A 620 -2.91 -26.55 -12.74
N VAL A 621 -4.08 -25.93 -12.92
CA VAL A 621 -4.99 -25.53 -11.83
C VAL A 621 -5.52 -26.76 -11.08
N GLN A 622 -5.89 -27.82 -11.79
CA GLN A 622 -6.35 -29.08 -11.18
C GLN A 622 -5.24 -29.74 -10.34
N THR A 623 -3.99 -29.67 -10.81
CA THR A 623 -2.83 -30.20 -10.08
C THR A 623 -2.58 -29.38 -8.82
N MET A 624 -2.63 -28.05 -8.90
CA MET A 624 -2.47 -27.15 -7.74
C MET A 624 -3.55 -27.37 -6.67
N LEU A 625 -4.80 -27.57 -7.08
CA LEU A 625 -5.92 -27.82 -6.16
C LEU A 625 -5.83 -29.19 -5.50
N LEU A 626 -5.40 -30.23 -6.23
CA LEU A 626 -5.18 -31.56 -5.67
C LEU A 626 -3.96 -31.58 -4.74
N SER A 627 -2.88 -30.85 -5.05
CA SER A 627 -1.73 -30.73 -4.16
C SER A 627 -2.06 -29.96 -2.87
N MET A 628 -2.87 -28.91 -2.93
CA MET A 628 -3.34 -28.22 -1.72
C MET A 628 -4.23 -29.13 -0.85
N ALA A 629 -5.06 -29.98 -1.45
CA ALA A 629 -5.87 -30.95 -0.72
C ALA A 629 -5.03 -32.06 -0.04
N PHE A 630 -3.91 -32.46 -0.65
CA PHE A 630 -3.00 -33.46 -0.07
C PHE A 630 -2.09 -32.88 1.01
N VAL A 631 -1.58 -31.65 0.82
CA VAL A 631 -0.76 -30.96 1.83
C VAL A 631 -1.61 -30.59 3.06
N GLY A 632 -2.88 -30.25 2.89
CA GLY A 632 -3.80 -30.00 4.02
C GLY A 632 -4.22 -31.26 4.80
N ALA A 633 -4.14 -32.45 4.19
CA ALA A 633 -4.57 -33.70 4.83
C ALA A 633 -3.54 -34.26 5.83
N ASP A 634 -2.24 -34.01 5.64
CA ASP A 634 -1.18 -34.52 6.52
C ASP A 634 -1.01 -33.68 7.80
N TYR A 635 -1.37 -32.38 7.75
CA TYR A 635 -1.36 -31.50 8.92
C TYR A 635 -2.59 -31.64 9.84
N ALA A 636 -3.66 -32.29 9.39
CA ALA A 636 -4.91 -32.42 10.12
C ALA A 636 -4.98 -33.64 11.07
N ALA A 637 -3.94 -34.48 11.13
CA ALA A 637 -3.91 -35.66 11.99
C ALA A 637 -3.86 -35.35 13.50
N HIS A 638 -3.87 -34.07 13.93
CA HIS A 638 -3.77 -33.70 15.35
C HIS A 638 -4.83 -32.76 15.93
N PHE A 639 -5.83 -32.27 15.20
CA PHE A 639 -6.85 -31.41 15.82
C PHE A 639 -8.29 -31.60 15.30
N HIS A 640 -9.22 -31.69 16.25
CA HIS A 640 -10.67 -31.85 16.08
C HIS A 640 -11.31 -30.58 15.49
N ALA A 641 -11.37 -30.45 14.16
CA ALA A 641 -12.13 -29.40 13.47
C ALA A 641 -12.90 -29.94 12.24
N ILE A 642 -13.66 -31.02 12.43
CA ILE A 642 -14.41 -31.71 11.36
C ILE A 642 -15.62 -30.87 10.86
N ALA A 643 -16.12 -29.90 11.61
CA ALA A 643 -17.33 -29.15 11.25
C ALA A 643 -17.10 -28.01 10.23
N VAL A 644 -15.93 -27.37 10.25
CA VAL A 644 -15.61 -26.22 9.37
C VAL A 644 -15.25 -26.70 7.96
N TRP A 645 -14.60 -27.86 7.84
CA TRP A 645 -14.17 -28.40 6.55
C TRP A 645 -15.30 -29.00 5.71
N THR A 646 -16.30 -29.62 6.35
CA THR A 646 -17.44 -30.23 5.62
C THR A 646 -18.34 -29.18 4.92
N LEU A 647 -18.33 -27.93 5.39
CA LEU A 647 -19.03 -26.81 4.76
C LEU A 647 -18.22 -26.20 3.61
N TYR A 648 -16.89 -26.08 3.79
CA TYR A 648 -15.99 -25.57 2.75
C TYR A 648 -15.95 -26.48 1.51
N ILE A 649 -15.93 -27.81 1.69
CA ILE A 649 -16.04 -28.77 0.57
C ILE A 649 -17.34 -28.57 -0.21
N LYS A 650 -18.45 -28.26 0.46
CA LYS A 650 -19.77 -28.14 -0.20
C LYS A 650 -19.85 -26.93 -1.12
N ASP A 651 -19.27 -25.80 -0.69
CA ASP A 651 -19.25 -24.57 -1.49
C ASP A 651 -18.23 -24.66 -2.63
N VAL A 652 -17.06 -25.27 -2.40
CA VAL A 652 -16.07 -25.53 -3.45
C VAL A 652 -16.61 -26.51 -4.50
N LEU A 653 -17.34 -27.56 -4.10
CA LEU A 653 -17.98 -28.48 -5.03
C LEU A 653 -19.13 -27.81 -5.81
N GLY A 654 -19.84 -26.87 -5.18
CA GLY A 654 -20.89 -26.06 -5.83
C GLY A 654 -20.32 -25.10 -6.89
N ILE A 655 -19.20 -24.44 -6.60
CA ILE A 655 -18.48 -23.60 -7.55
C ILE A 655 -17.92 -24.47 -8.69
N PHE A 656 -17.31 -25.61 -8.38
CA PHE A 656 -16.80 -26.55 -9.37
C PHE A 656 -17.89 -27.07 -10.33
N VAL A 657 -19.07 -27.44 -9.82
CA VAL A 657 -20.20 -27.89 -10.65
C VAL A 657 -20.75 -26.74 -11.52
N THR A 658 -20.75 -25.51 -11.02
CA THR A 658 -21.17 -24.32 -11.77
C THR A 658 -20.22 -24.03 -12.94
N GLU A 659 -18.91 -24.06 -12.68
CA GLU A 659 -17.86 -23.83 -13.68
C GLU A 659 -17.82 -24.95 -14.75
N VAL A 660 -17.94 -26.21 -14.32
CA VAL A 660 -18.03 -27.36 -15.23
C VAL A 660 -19.29 -27.25 -16.10
N ASN A 661 -20.44 -26.84 -15.55
CA ASN A 661 -21.64 -26.61 -16.37
C ASN A 661 -21.46 -25.43 -17.34
N TRP A 662 -20.77 -24.35 -16.94
CA TRP A 662 -20.46 -23.23 -17.82
C TRP A 662 -19.61 -23.65 -19.03
N ILE A 663 -18.55 -24.41 -18.77
CA ILE A 663 -17.58 -24.84 -19.79
C ILE A 663 -18.18 -25.93 -20.69
N PHE A 664 -18.87 -26.92 -20.15
CA PHE A 664 -19.34 -28.07 -20.93
C PHE A 664 -20.74 -27.92 -21.52
N VAL A 665 -21.60 -27.06 -20.96
CA VAL A 665 -23.00 -26.91 -21.42
C VAL A 665 -23.22 -25.56 -22.11
N TYR A 666 -22.78 -24.46 -21.50
CA TYR A 666 -23.14 -23.12 -21.97
C TYR A 666 -22.16 -22.56 -23.03
N ALA A 667 -20.87 -22.85 -22.93
CA ALA A 667 -19.88 -22.43 -23.94
C ALA A 667 -20.11 -23.07 -25.33
N PRO A 668 -20.45 -24.36 -25.46
CA PRO A 668 -20.78 -24.94 -26.76
C PRO A 668 -22.11 -24.41 -27.32
N PHE A 669 -23.11 -24.16 -26.47
CA PHE A 669 -24.40 -23.62 -26.88
C PHE A 669 -24.31 -22.18 -27.39
N SER A 670 -23.52 -21.33 -26.71
CA SER A 670 -23.27 -19.96 -27.14
C SER A 670 -22.48 -19.90 -28.44
N SER A 671 -21.45 -20.73 -28.60
CA SER A 671 -20.72 -20.90 -29.86
C SER A 671 -21.62 -21.39 -31.00
N PHE A 672 -22.51 -22.35 -30.73
CA PHE A 672 -23.48 -22.84 -31.70
C PHE A 672 -24.51 -21.77 -32.12
N ALA A 673 -25.01 -20.98 -31.17
CA ALA A 673 -25.96 -19.89 -31.44
C ALA A 673 -25.34 -18.77 -32.29
N ILE A 674 -24.08 -18.41 -32.03
CA ILE A 674 -23.33 -17.43 -32.82
C ILE A 674 -23.07 -17.96 -34.23
N THR A 675 -22.72 -19.25 -34.34
CA THR A 675 -22.46 -19.89 -35.64
C THR A 675 -23.72 -19.97 -36.50
N ILE A 676 -24.89 -20.30 -35.91
CA ILE A 676 -26.18 -20.27 -36.62
C ILE A 676 -26.55 -18.84 -37.03
N SER A 677 -26.31 -17.85 -36.17
CA SER A 677 -26.60 -16.45 -36.48
C SER A 677 -25.77 -15.96 -37.67
N ASN A 678 -24.49 -16.31 -37.71
CA ASN A 678 -23.59 -15.99 -38.83
C ASN A 678 -23.93 -16.78 -40.10
N LEU A 679 -24.34 -18.04 -39.98
CA LEU A 679 -24.78 -18.85 -41.11
C LEU A 679 -26.11 -18.32 -41.70
N TRP A 680 -27.01 -17.84 -40.85
CA TRP A 680 -28.28 -17.23 -41.26
C TRP A 680 -28.06 -15.89 -41.96
N LEU A 681 -27.14 -15.06 -41.46
CA LEU A 681 -26.70 -13.82 -42.14
C LEU A 681 -26.06 -14.12 -43.50
N TYR A 682 -25.23 -15.16 -43.58
CA TYR A 682 -24.59 -15.57 -44.83
C TYR A 682 -25.59 -16.13 -45.87
N ILE A 683 -26.61 -16.87 -45.43
CA ILE A 683 -27.65 -17.41 -46.31
C ILE A 683 -28.62 -16.31 -46.78
N THR A 684 -28.96 -15.35 -45.91
CA THR A 684 -29.86 -14.24 -46.27
C THR A 684 -29.20 -13.22 -47.21
N GLN A 685 -27.88 -13.01 -47.10
CA GLN A 685 -27.13 -12.15 -48.03
C GLN A 685 -26.95 -12.75 -49.44
N ARG A 686 -27.12 -14.08 -49.63
CA ARG A 686 -27.04 -14.74 -50.95
C ARG A 686 -28.37 -14.86 -51.70
N ARG A 687 -29.48 -14.36 -51.15
CA ARG A 687 -30.82 -14.40 -51.76
C ARG A 687 -31.40 -13.02 -52.13
N LEU A 688 -30.58 -11.97 -52.12
CA LEU A 688 -30.92 -10.64 -52.65
C LEU A 688 -30.15 -10.34 -53.93
#